data_AF-A0A959V9F7-F1
#
_entry.id   AF-A0A959V9F7-F1
#
_cell.length_a   1.000
_cell.length_b   1.000
_cell.length_c   1.000
_cell.angle_alpha   90.00
_cell.angle_beta   90.00
_cell.angle_gamma   90.00
#
_symmetry.space_group_name_H-M   'P 1'
#
loop_
_entity.id
_entity.type
_entity.pdbx_description
1 polymer ?
#
loop_
_entity_poly.entity_id
_entity_poly.type
_entity_poly.pdbx_seq_one_letter_code
_entity_poly.pdbx_strand_id
1 'polypeptide(L)'
;MGQPCVHCGEDCGKHPVIWDEKPFCCHGCKTVYQILNEKELKQYYEIEKMPGIRVETEEVGDKYAFLDLDEIKEKLLDFTDSGISKITLFIPSIHCASCIWLLENLNTLHDGIINSTVNFPKKEAYITFRDNTISLRQVVELLASIHYIPEITLERTGSQKSKKSSTTLLLKIGITGFVLMNVMMYNFPEYLPGGELLEKDFKAFFGWLSLVLSIPVLVYCSNDYYLSAIKSLKHKIISIDLPIALGILTLFVQSAYDIISGTGIGYLDSLTGLVFFLLIGKWYQGKTYQALSFERDYKSYFPVAVTKLEDGKETVIPLERLKEGDHILVRNQELIPADSQIFKGEGNIDYSFVTGESIPVAKAPGEPVFAGGRQVGSAIELLVTKDVEQSYLTQLWNQEKSADKYESKLNVIINNVSQYFTLVILTIAFGSGIYWLFIDKATAIFVFTSVLIVACPCALALTVPFTFGSTLRQFGRRGFYLKKSEVIEQLYKVNSIVFDKTGTITHNKSLKTEFIGDELTEDQIKMIKSTVRHSTHPLSAALFANLEGDDFYEVEKFKEIPGLGITGEINNNKINIGSRKFVTGKDEQEQGLKSTVWVFMNGKILGHYQLENQYRNGLKEVINNLGKNFELHLLTGDNEAEKPNLLQLFGDESNLKFNQTPTDKLEYVKNLKAQGKTVLMVGDGLNDAGALNESDVGITIADDIYHFSPACDAILESSKFKNLSKYMRFTRISLNVVKISFVISFIYNVGGLFFAVQGLLTPVIAAILMPISSVSVVAFATIVIANRAKRLLS
;
A
#
# COMPACT_ATOMS: atom_id res chain seq x y z
N MET A 1 -6.62 26.28 -44.65
CA MET A 1 -6.02 25.57 -43.50
C MET A 1 -5.59 26.64 -42.53
N GLY A 2 -6.28 26.76 -41.40
CA GLY A 2 -5.89 27.71 -40.37
C GLY A 2 -4.67 27.21 -39.58
N GLN A 3 -4.14 28.07 -38.72
CA GLN A 3 -2.98 27.74 -37.90
C GLN A 3 -3.37 26.69 -36.83
N PRO A 4 -2.52 25.69 -36.55
CA PRO A 4 -2.79 24.70 -35.50
C PRO A 4 -2.67 25.33 -34.11
N CYS A 5 -3.58 24.95 -33.21
CA CYS A 5 -3.60 25.39 -31.83
C CYS A 5 -2.37 24.89 -31.09
N VAL A 6 -1.68 25.78 -30.38
CA VAL A 6 -0.46 25.43 -29.63
C VAL A 6 -0.72 24.45 -28.48
N HIS A 7 -1.94 24.40 -27.96
CA HIS A 7 -2.30 23.53 -26.83
C HIS A 7 -2.89 22.17 -27.26
N CYS A 8 -3.84 22.15 -28.20
CA CYS A 8 -4.56 20.94 -28.59
C CYS A 8 -4.24 20.41 -29.99
N GLY A 9 -3.47 21.14 -30.79
CA GLY A 9 -3.09 20.73 -32.16
C GLY A 9 -4.18 20.87 -33.24
N GLU A 10 -5.42 21.25 -32.89
CA GLU A 10 -6.51 21.43 -33.86
C GLU A 10 -6.41 22.74 -34.68
N ASP A 11 -7.06 22.80 -35.85
CA ASP A 11 -7.15 24.02 -36.67
C ASP A 11 -7.91 25.12 -35.90
N CYS A 12 -7.27 26.28 -35.69
CA CYS A 12 -7.86 27.41 -34.98
C CYS A 12 -8.94 28.17 -35.80
N GLY A 13 -9.22 27.75 -37.03
CA GLY A 13 -10.23 28.38 -37.88
C GLY A 13 -9.82 29.75 -38.41
N LYS A 14 -10.81 30.57 -38.81
CA LYS A 14 -10.58 31.89 -39.44
C LYS A 14 -10.24 33.02 -38.46
N HIS A 15 -10.59 32.86 -37.18
CA HIS A 15 -10.37 33.85 -36.12
C HIS A 15 -9.80 33.17 -34.85
N PRO A 16 -8.49 32.83 -34.84
CA PRO A 16 -7.84 32.24 -33.68
C PRO A 16 -7.86 33.19 -32.48
N VAL A 17 -7.96 32.65 -31.28
CA VAL A 17 -7.66 33.40 -30.05
C VAL A 17 -6.14 33.52 -29.96
N ILE A 18 -5.59 34.73 -30.01
CA ILE A 18 -4.13 34.96 -29.98
C ILE A 18 -3.69 35.40 -28.59
N TRP A 19 -2.65 34.78 -28.07
CA TRP A 19 -1.96 35.20 -26.84
C TRP A 19 -0.47 34.90 -26.95
N ASP A 20 0.40 35.85 -26.59
CA ASP A 20 1.87 35.71 -26.70
C ASP A 20 2.33 35.24 -28.10
N GLU A 21 1.78 35.88 -29.15
CA GLU A 21 1.98 35.54 -30.57
C GLU A 21 1.62 34.10 -30.98
N LYS A 22 0.95 33.34 -30.08
CA LYS A 22 0.56 31.95 -30.29
C LYS A 22 -0.94 31.82 -30.57
N PRO A 23 -1.34 31.04 -31.58
CA PRO A 23 -2.75 30.80 -31.92
C PRO A 23 -3.35 29.68 -31.04
N PHE A 24 -4.57 29.91 -30.57
CA PHE A 24 -5.40 28.95 -29.82
C PHE A 24 -6.78 28.80 -30.46
N CYS A 25 -7.31 27.57 -30.48
CA CYS A 25 -8.61 27.28 -31.09
C CYS A 25 -9.80 27.75 -30.23
N CYS A 26 -9.61 27.96 -28.92
CA CYS A 26 -10.63 28.44 -28.00
C CYS A 26 -10.02 29.15 -26.78
N HIS A 27 -10.84 29.89 -26.03
CA HIS A 27 -10.41 30.54 -24.77
C HIS A 27 -9.94 29.54 -23.72
N GLY A 28 -10.51 28.32 -23.67
CA GLY A 28 -10.04 27.26 -22.75
C GLY A 28 -8.59 26.84 -23.02
N CYS A 29 -8.22 26.61 -24.28
CA CYS A 29 -6.84 26.30 -24.68
C CYS A 29 -5.87 27.43 -24.33
N LYS A 30 -6.30 28.69 -24.48
CA LYS A 30 -5.53 29.86 -24.04
C LYS A 30 -5.35 29.83 -22.51
N THR A 31 -6.42 29.67 -21.73
CA THR A 31 -6.38 29.70 -20.26
C THR A 31 -5.46 28.63 -19.68
N VAL A 32 -5.58 27.37 -20.16
CA VAL A 32 -4.71 26.28 -19.70
C VAL A 32 -3.25 26.56 -20.05
N TYR A 33 -2.99 27.07 -21.27
CA TYR A 33 -1.64 27.46 -21.66
C TYR A 33 -1.08 28.61 -20.81
N GLN A 34 -1.90 29.62 -20.48
CA GLN A 34 -1.52 30.74 -19.61
C GLN A 34 -1.15 30.26 -18.20
N ILE A 35 -2.00 29.44 -17.58
CA ILE A 35 -1.78 28.90 -16.22
C ILE A 35 -0.46 28.12 -16.16
N LEU A 36 -0.22 27.24 -17.15
CA LEU A 36 1.00 26.44 -17.20
C LEU A 36 2.26 27.30 -17.42
N ASN A 37 2.14 28.38 -18.21
CA ASN A 37 3.28 29.25 -18.52
C ASN A 37 3.60 30.23 -17.37
N GLU A 38 2.58 30.73 -16.65
CA GLU A 38 2.73 31.61 -15.49
C GLU A 38 3.35 30.90 -14.27
N LYS A 39 3.18 29.58 -14.17
CA LYS A 39 3.73 28.76 -13.08
C LYS A 39 5.07 28.08 -13.41
N GLU A 40 5.75 28.52 -14.47
CA GLU A 40 7.03 27.98 -14.95
C GLU A 40 7.01 26.49 -15.36
N LEU A 41 5.82 25.91 -15.59
CA LEU A 41 5.63 24.50 -15.95
C LEU A 41 5.83 24.24 -17.46
N LYS A 42 6.79 24.93 -18.09
CA LYS A 42 7.06 24.84 -19.53
C LYS A 42 7.46 23.44 -19.99
N GLN A 43 8.06 22.65 -19.10
CA GLN A 43 8.41 21.24 -19.33
C GLN A 43 7.20 20.36 -19.68
N TYR A 44 5.98 20.76 -19.31
CA TYR A 44 4.76 20.04 -19.67
C TYR A 44 4.62 19.83 -21.19
N TYR A 45 4.94 20.86 -21.99
CA TYR A 45 4.91 20.79 -23.45
C TYR A 45 6.14 20.12 -24.08
N GLU A 46 7.21 19.92 -23.30
CA GLU A 46 8.37 19.12 -23.72
C GLU A 46 8.07 17.62 -23.60
N ILE A 47 7.26 17.23 -22.61
CA ILE A 47 6.83 15.85 -22.36
C ILE A 47 5.72 15.42 -23.32
N GLU A 48 4.74 16.29 -23.61
CA GLU A 48 3.69 16.04 -24.60
C GLU A 48 3.44 17.28 -25.48
N LYS A 49 3.65 17.15 -26.79
CA LYS A 49 3.63 18.31 -27.71
C LYS A 49 2.23 18.89 -27.99
N MET A 50 1.15 18.13 -27.80
CA MET A 50 -0.24 18.52 -28.13
C MET A 50 -1.25 17.80 -27.20
N PRO A 51 -1.34 18.19 -25.92
CA PRO A 51 -2.13 17.46 -24.91
C PRO A 51 -3.65 17.72 -24.95
N GLY A 52 -4.11 18.81 -25.58
CA GLY A 52 -5.52 19.17 -25.55
C GLY A 52 -6.40 18.37 -26.52
N ILE A 53 -7.61 18.00 -26.10
CA ILE A 53 -8.74 17.62 -26.97
C ILE A 53 -9.77 18.74 -26.87
N ARG A 54 -10.46 19.10 -27.96
CA ARG A 54 -11.48 20.17 -27.95
C ARG A 54 -12.73 19.71 -27.20
N VAL A 55 -13.26 20.59 -26.34
CA VAL A 55 -14.61 20.47 -25.74
C VAL A 55 -15.50 21.52 -26.37
N GLU A 56 -16.65 21.09 -26.88
CA GLU A 56 -17.81 21.95 -27.08
C GLU A 56 -18.28 22.41 -25.69
N THR A 57 -17.94 23.64 -25.34
CA THR A 57 -18.16 24.24 -24.01
C THR A 57 -19.60 24.72 -23.81
N GLU A 58 -20.55 24.05 -24.45
CA GLU A 58 -21.97 24.35 -24.26
C GLU A 58 -22.51 23.47 -23.11
N GLU A 59 -22.88 24.15 -22.01
CA GLU A 59 -23.75 23.65 -20.94
C GLU A 59 -23.17 22.74 -19.84
N VAL A 60 -22.02 23.08 -19.25
CA VAL A 60 -21.56 22.42 -18.00
C VAL A 60 -22.26 22.98 -16.74
N GLY A 61 -22.70 24.25 -16.76
CA GLY A 61 -23.17 24.98 -15.58
C GLY A 61 -24.36 24.32 -14.86
N ASP A 62 -25.44 23.98 -15.55
CA ASP A 62 -26.65 23.48 -14.88
C ASP A 62 -26.61 21.98 -14.55
N LYS A 63 -25.70 21.23 -15.17
CA LYS A 63 -25.62 19.76 -15.02
C LYS A 63 -25.27 19.34 -13.58
N TYR A 64 -24.51 20.15 -12.87
CA TYR A 64 -23.98 19.84 -11.53
C TYR A 64 -24.67 20.60 -10.39
N ALA A 65 -25.73 21.35 -10.67
CA ALA A 65 -26.47 22.13 -9.67
C ALA A 65 -27.02 21.29 -8.51
N PHE A 66 -27.29 20.00 -8.73
CA PHE A 66 -27.70 19.08 -7.67
C PHE A 66 -26.65 18.90 -6.56
N LEU A 67 -25.36 19.19 -6.82
CA LEU A 67 -24.29 19.14 -5.84
C LEU A 67 -24.31 20.31 -4.85
N ASP A 68 -25.16 21.32 -5.08
CA ASP A 68 -25.36 22.43 -4.14
C ASP A 68 -26.36 22.06 -3.02
N LEU A 69 -27.12 20.96 -3.16
CA LEU A 69 -28.08 20.48 -2.17
C LEU A 69 -27.37 19.80 -0.98
N ASP A 70 -27.66 20.24 0.24
CA ASP A 70 -26.96 19.77 1.45
C ASP A 70 -27.19 18.27 1.72
N GLU A 71 -28.39 17.75 1.45
CA GLU A 71 -28.68 16.30 1.53
C GLU A 71 -27.81 15.43 0.61
N ILE A 72 -27.36 16.00 -0.51
CA ILE A 72 -26.50 15.31 -1.48
C ILE A 72 -25.03 15.49 -1.09
N LYS A 73 -24.63 16.67 -0.62
CA LYS A 73 -23.28 16.91 -0.09
C LYS A 73 -22.97 15.97 1.07
N GLU A 74 -23.86 15.86 2.07
CA GLU A 74 -23.67 14.99 3.23
C GLU A 74 -23.50 13.51 2.85
N LYS A 75 -24.11 13.07 1.74
CA LYS A 75 -23.97 11.68 1.23
C LYS A 75 -22.72 11.46 0.40
N LEU A 76 -22.18 12.51 -0.22
CA LEU A 76 -21.04 12.42 -1.13
C LEU A 76 -19.71 12.75 -0.45
N LEU A 77 -19.71 13.64 0.53
CA LEU A 77 -18.52 14.03 1.27
C LEU A 77 -18.09 12.90 2.22
N ASP A 78 -16.79 12.62 2.21
CA ASP A 78 -16.16 11.70 3.16
C ASP A 78 -16.06 12.30 4.56
N PHE A 79 -15.91 13.63 4.61
CA PHE A 79 -15.73 14.41 5.83
C PHE A 79 -16.01 15.86 5.56
N THR A 80 -16.62 16.56 6.52
CA THR A 80 -16.74 18.01 6.54
C THR A 80 -16.66 18.47 8.00
N ASP A 81 -15.71 19.36 8.30
CA ASP A 81 -15.67 20.05 9.60
C ASP A 81 -14.87 21.35 9.47
N SER A 82 -15.30 22.39 10.19
CA SER A 82 -14.56 23.65 10.31
C SER A 82 -14.17 24.31 8.96
N GLY A 83 -14.96 24.10 7.91
CA GLY A 83 -14.75 24.67 6.56
C GLY A 83 -13.78 23.88 5.67
N ILE A 84 -13.40 22.66 6.05
CA ILE A 84 -12.60 21.73 5.24
C ILE A 84 -13.44 20.50 4.93
N SER A 85 -13.51 20.14 3.65
CA SER A 85 -14.18 18.94 3.15
C SER A 85 -13.26 18.00 2.40
N LYS A 86 -13.61 16.71 2.44
CA LYS A 86 -12.96 15.64 1.66
C LYS A 86 -13.98 14.91 0.81
N ILE A 87 -13.58 14.55 -0.41
CA ILE A 87 -14.39 13.73 -1.31
C ILE A 87 -13.54 12.75 -2.13
N THR A 88 -14.12 11.57 -2.35
CA THR A 88 -13.61 10.54 -3.26
C THR A 88 -14.47 10.48 -4.52
N LEU A 89 -13.85 10.65 -5.69
CA LEU A 89 -14.54 10.64 -6.98
C LEU A 89 -13.94 9.58 -7.91
N PHE A 90 -14.79 8.74 -8.52
CA PHE A 90 -14.36 7.81 -9.55
C PHE A 90 -14.25 8.53 -10.91
N ILE A 91 -13.09 8.46 -11.54
CA ILE A 91 -12.75 9.18 -12.77
C ILE A 91 -12.29 8.17 -13.84
N PRO A 92 -13.20 7.69 -14.71
CA PRO A 92 -12.89 6.62 -15.67
C PRO A 92 -11.83 6.99 -16.71
N SER A 93 -11.59 8.29 -16.96
CA SER A 93 -10.63 8.79 -17.95
C SER A 93 -9.16 8.75 -17.51
N ILE A 94 -8.84 8.23 -16.31
CA ILE A 94 -7.46 8.04 -15.88
C ILE A 94 -6.81 6.89 -16.69
N HIS A 95 -5.77 7.20 -17.47
CA HIS A 95 -5.13 6.24 -18.40
C HIS A 95 -3.59 6.26 -18.44
N CYS A 96 -2.93 7.32 -17.97
CA CYS A 96 -1.46 7.44 -18.02
C CYS A 96 -0.89 8.16 -16.79
N ALA A 97 0.44 8.16 -16.65
CA ALA A 97 1.14 8.86 -15.58
C ALA A 97 0.89 10.38 -15.59
N SER A 98 0.67 10.98 -16.76
CA SER A 98 0.31 12.40 -16.88
C SER A 98 -1.06 12.71 -16.26
N CYS A 99 -2.02 11.76 -16.33
CA CYS A 99 -3.31 11.89 -15.67
C CYS A 99 -3.16 11.92 -14.16
N ILE A 100 -2.28 11.07 -13.62
CA ILE A 100 -1.97 11.00 -12.20
C ILE A 100 -1.38 12.35 -11.78
N TRP A 101 -0.33 12.80 -12.46
CA TRP A 101 0.33 14.05 -12.11
C TRP A 101 -0.62 15.25 -12.11
N LEU A 102 -1.44 15.43 -13.15
CA LEU A 102 -2.36 16.57 -13.22
C LEU A 102 -3.38 16.55 -12.08
N LEU A 103 -3.98 15.39 -11.83
CA LEU A 103 -4.99 15.22 -10.79
C LEU A 103 -4.40 15.27 -9.38
N GLU A 104 -3.13 14.93 -9.17
CA GLU A 104 -2.47 15.08 -7.86
C GLU A 104 -2.04 16.53 -7.59
N ASN A 105 -1.96 17.36 -8.63
CA ASN A 105 -1.59 18.77 -8.54
C ASN A 105 -2.78 19.72 -8.73
N LEU A 106 -4.01 19.30 -8.39
CA LEU A 106 -5.21 20.17 -8.51
C LEU A 106 -5.13 21.44 -7.66
N ASN A 107 -4.38 21.43 -6.57
CA ASN A 107 -4.07 22.61 -5.75
C ASN A 107 -3.33 23.71 -6.53
N THR A 108 -2.63 23.36 -7.63
CA THR A 108 -2.00 24.35 -8.52
C THR A 108 -3.01 25.04 -9.45
N LEU A 109 -4.19 24.43 -9.65
CA LEU A 109 -5.25 24.94 -10.52
C LEU A 109 -6.28 25.76 -9.76
N HIS A 110 -6.48 25.53 -8.46
CA HIS A 110 -7.39 26.31 -7.63
C HIS A 110 -6.92 26.36 -6.17
N ASP A 111 -6.77 27.57 -5.62
CA ASP A 111 -6.26 27.81 -4.25
C ASP A 111 -7.14 27.24 -3.13
N GLY A 112 -8.41 26.96 -3.45
CA GLY A 112 -9.35 26.29 -2.56
C GLY A 112 -9.08 24.79 -2.37
N ILE A 113 -8.25 24.16 -3.19
CA ILE A 113 -7.87 22.76 -3.05
C ILE A 113 -6.61 22.67 -2.19
N ILE A 114 -6.68 21.92 -1.09
CA ILE A 114 -5.57 21.72 -0.16
C ILE A 114 -4.63 20.64 -0.69
N ASN A 115 -5.20 19.49 -1.07
CA ASN A 115 -4.46 18.33 -1.53
C ASN A 115 -5.32 17.45 -2.45
N SER A 116 -4.70 16.74 -3.37
CA SER A 116 -5.35 15.74 -4.21
C SER A 116 -4.43 14.53 -4.44
N THR A 117 -4.97 13.31 -4.40
CA THR A 117 -4.21 12.07 -4.62
C THR A 117 -4.98 11.11 -5.53
N VAL A 118 -4.29 10.29 -6.34
CA VAL A 118 -4.95 9.42 -7.31
C VAL A 118 -4.64 7.94 -7.08
N ASN A 119 -5.68 7.12 -6.96
CA ASN A 119 -5.58 5.67 -7.02
C ASN A 119 -5.74 5.19 -8.46
N PHE A 120 -4.62 5.08 -9.20
CA PHE A 120 -4.63 4.68 -10.61
C PHE A 120 -5.29 3.32 -10.89
N PRO A 121 -5.03 2.23 -10.12
CA PRO A 121 -5.70 0.94 -10.35
C PRO A 121 -7.23 1.00 -10.19
N LYS A 122 -7.73 1.80 -9.23
CA LYS A 122 -9.17 1.96 -8.99
C LYS A 122 -9.80 3.09 -9.82
N LYS A 123 -8.98 3.94 -10.43
CA LYS A 123 -9.39 5.18 -11.10
C LYS A 123 -10.20 6.12 -10.19
N GLU A 124 -9.73 6.30 -8.97
CA GLU A 124 -10.35 7.18 -7.97
C GLU A 124 -9.41 8.37 -7.69
N ALA A 125 -9.96 9.57 -7.52
CA ALA A 125 -9.25 10.75 -7.04
C ALA A 125 -9.82 11.18 -5.68
N TYR A 126 -8.94 11.37 -4.70
CA TYR A 126 -9.27 11.86 -3.37
C TYR A 126 -8.89 13.33 -3.29
N ILE A 127 -9.86 14.20 -3.02
CA ILE A 127 -9.68 15.66 -3.05
C ILE A 127 -10.04 16.24 -1.68
N THR A 128 -9.13 17.01 -1.10
CA THR A 128 -9.35 17.81 0.11
C THR A 128 -9.42 19.27 -0.27
N PHE A 129 -10.49 19.97 0.10
CA PHE A 129 -10.74 21.36 -0.29
C PHE A 129 -11.37 22.17 0.84
N ARG A 130 -11.25 23.50 0.77
CA ARG A 130 -11.86 24.43 1.72
C ARG A 130 -13.24 24.85 1.21
N ASP A 131 -14.29 24.43 1.90
CA ASP A 131 -15.70 24.70 1.53
C ASP A 131 -16.01 26.19 1.44
N ASN A 132 -15.33 26.99 2.25
CA ASN A 132 -15.50 28.44 2.27
C ASN A 132 -14.95 29.13 1.00
N THR A 133 -14.15 28.42 0.20
CA THR A 133 -13.46 28.98 -0.98
C THR A 133 -13.85 28.31 -2.30
N ILE A 134 -14.20 27.02 -2.28
CA ILE A 134 -14.66 26.27 -3.45
C ILE A 134 -15.76 25.31 -3.03
N SER A 135 -16.91 25.36 -3.71
CA SER A 135 -18.01 24.42 -3.44
C SER A 135 -17.75 23.05 -4.07
N LEU A 136 -18.43 22.02 -3.56
CA LEU A 136 -18.39 20.67 -4.15
C LEU A 136 -18.72 20.68 -5.66
N ARG A 137 -19.72 21.48 -6.06
CA ARG A 137 -20.06 21.69 -7.46
C ARG A 137 -18.87 22.25 -8.25
N GLN A 138 -18.24 23.29 -7.74
CA GLN A 138 -17.08 23.92 -8.39
C GLN A 138 -15.87 22.98 -8.46
N VAL A 139 -15.68 22.08 -7.50
CA VAL A 139 -14.65 21.02 -7.58
C VAL A 139 -14.92 20.07 -8.75
N VAL A 140 -16.17 19.65 -8.93
CA VAL A 140 -16.56 18.78 -10.05
C VAL A 140 -16.49 19.51 -11.39
N GLU A 141 -16.89 20.78 -11.44
CA GLU A 141 -16.76 21.64 -12.62
C GLU A 141 -15.28 21.85 -12.99
N LEU A 142 -14.40 22.05 -12.00
CA LEU A 142 -12.95 22.13 -12.21
C LEU A 142 -12.43 20.84 -12.84
N LEU A 143 -12.78 19.67 -12.29
CA LEU A 143 -12.41 18.38 -12.86
C LEU A 143 -12.94 18.18 -14.28
N ALA A 144 -14.19 18.58 -14.53
CA ALA A 144 -14.79 18.52 -15.86
C ALA A 144 -14.06 19.43 -16.85
N SER A 145 -13.64 20.62 -16.42
CA SER A 145 -12.91 21.60 -17.26
C SER A 145 -11.57 21.07 -17.77
N ILE A 146 -10.94 20.17 -17.01
CA ILE A 146 -9.68 19.50 -17.38
C ILE A 146 -9.89 18.09 -17.98
N HIS A 147 -11.10 17.75 -18.43
CA HIS A 147 -11.49 16.44 -19.02
C HIS A 147 -11.43 15.22 -18.07
N TYR A 148 -11.45 15.45 -16.77
CA TYR A 148 -11.52 14.39 -15.76
C TYR A 148 -12.91 14.31 -15.13
N ILE A 149 -13.92 14.10 -15.97
CA ILE A 149 -15.32 14.07 -15.55
C ILE A 149 -15.54 12.90 -14.56
N PRO A 150 -15.93 13.17 -13.30
CA PRO A 150 -16.20 12.12 -12.34
C PRO A 150 -17.57 11.49 -12.59
N GLU A 151 -17.68 10.17 -12.39
CA GLU A 151 -18.99 9.50 -12.29
C GLU A 151 -19.48 9.59 -10.84
N ILE A 152 -20.52 10.38 -10.62
CA ILE A 152 -21.11 10.58 -9.29
C ILE A 152 -22.23 9.56 -9.12
N THR A 153 -22.08 8.63 -8.17
CA THR A 153 -23.09 7.61 -7.84
C THR A 153 -23.37 7.69 -6.35
N LEU A 154 -24.65 7.76 -5.96
CA LEU A 154 -25.07 7.92 -4.55
C LEU A 154 -24.92 6.61 -3.74
N GLU A 155 -24.76 5.46 -4.39
CA GLU A 155 -24.54 4.18 -3.72
C GLU A 155 -23.04 3.87 -3.59
N ARG A 156 -22.48 4.16 -2.41
CA ARG A 156 -21.11 3.77 -2.01
C ARG A 156 -21.02 2.27 -1.65
N THR A 157 -21.49 1.39 -2.53
CA THR A 157 -21.25 -0.05 -2.33
C THR A 157 -19.95 -0.43 -3.02
N GLY A 158 -18.85 -0.43 -2.24
CA GLY A 158 -17.45 -0.65 -2.67
C GLY A 158 -17.11 -1.99 -3.33
N SER A 159 -18.07 -2.68 -3.95
CA SER A 159 -17.90 -4.02 -4.52
C SER A 159 -18.37 -4.19 -5.96
N GLN A 160 -19.11 -3.24 -6.56
CA GLN A 160 -19.78 -3.51 -7.83
C GLN A 160 -19.01 -3.15 -9.12
N LYS A 161 -18.10 -2.16 -9.13
CA LYS A 161 -17.46 -1.71 -10.39
C LYS A 161 -16.28 -2.56 -10.89
N SER A 162 -15.66 -3.42 -10.06
CA SER A 162 -14.55 -4.29 -10.52
C SER A 162 -15.00 -5.44 -11.45
N LYS A 163 -16.31 -5.71 -11.56
CA LYS A 163 -16.85 -6.80 -12.37
C LYS A 163 -16.70 -6.60 -13.89
N LYS A 164 -16.75 -5.37 -14.42
CA LYS A 164 -16.78 -5.14 -15.89
C LYS A 164 -15.49 -5.53 -16.62
N SER A 165 -14.33 -5.39 -15.97
CA SER A 165 -13.03 -5.72 -16.58
C SER A 165 -12.81 -7.24 -16.73
N SER A 166 -13.26 -8.04 -15.75
CA SER A 166 -13.09 -9.50 -15.78
C SER A 166 -14.01 -10.18 -16.81
N THR A 167 -15.19 -9.62 -17.08
CA THR A 167 -16.14 -10.19 -18.05
C THR A 167 -15.64 -10.12 -19.49
N THR A 168 -14.95 -9.03 -19.84
CA THR A 168 -14.41 -8.83 -21.20
C THR A 168 -13.31 -9.83 -21.52
N LEU A 169 -12.42 -10.12 -20.56
CA LEU A 169 -11.34 -11.11 -20.74
C LEU A 169 -11.89 -12.54 -20.88
N LEU A 170 -12.89 -12.90 -20.06
CA LEU A 170 -13.55 -14.21 -20.14
C LEU A 170 -14.26 -14.41 -21.49
N LEU A 171 -14.90 -13.36 -22.03
CA LEU A 171 -15.49 -13.39 -23.36
C LEU A 171 -14.45 -13.64 -24.44
N LYS A 172 -13.30 -12.93 -24.40
CA LYS A 172 -12.20 -13.15 -25.35
C LYS A 172 -11.70 -14.60 -25.31
N ILE A 173 -11.51 -15.16 -24.10
CA ILE A 173 -11.12 -16.58 -23.91
C ILE A 173 -12.15 -17.51 -24.56
N GLY A 174 -13.44 -17.28 -24.31
CA GLY A 174 -14.53 -18.06 -24.90
C GLY A 174 -14.52 -18.05 -26.42
N ILE A 175 -14.36 -16.86 -27.04
CA ILE A 175 -14.26 -16.71 -28.50
C ILE A 175 -13.05 -17.47 -29.05
N THR A 176 -11.86 -17.28 -28.46
CA THR A 176 -10.67 -18.01 -28.90
C THR A 176 -10.78 -19.52 -28.73
N GLY A 177 -11.37 -19.99 -27.63
CA GLY A 177 -11.56 -21.43 -27.39
C GLY A 177 -12.53 -22.05 -28.40
N PHE A 178 -13.63 -21.35 -28.70
CA PHE A 178 -14.58 -21.77 -29.74
C PHE A 178 -13.89 -21.88 -31.11
N VAL A 179 -13.14 -20.86 -31.51
CA VAL A 179 -12.45 -20.84 -32.81
C VAL A 179 -11.37 -21.92 -32.86
N LEU A 180 -10.54 -22.05 -31.80
CA LEU A 180 -9.52 -23.09 -31.69
C LEU A 180 -10.10 -24.50 -31.89
N MET A 181 -11.18 -24.84 -31.19
CA MET A 181 -11.78 -26.17 -31.29
C MET A 181 -12.28 -26.47 -32.71
N ASN A 182 -12.89 -25.49 -33.38
CA ASN A 182 -13.38 -25.67 -34.74
C ASN A 182 -12.24 -25.76 -35.77
N VAL A 183 -11.26 -24.86 -35.70
CA VAL A 183 -10.10 -24.86 -36.61
C VAL A 183 -9.26 -26.13 -36.43
N MET A 184 -9.05 -26.57 -35.19
CA MET A 184 -8.37 -27.82 -34.89
C MET A 184 -9.15 -29.01 -35.46
N MET A 185 -10.48 -29.04 -35.33
CA MET A 185 -11.32 -30.09 -35.91
C MET A 185 -11.24 -30.14 -37.43
N TYR A 186 -11.15 -28.98 -38.11
CA TYR A 186 -11.03 -28.91 -39.56
C TYR A 186 -9.66 -29.34 -40.07
N ASN A 187 -8.60 -29.04 -39.32
CA ASN A 187 -7.23 -29.40 -39.67
C ASN A 187 -6.85 -30.82 -39.19
N PHE A 188 -7.61 -31.40 -38.24
CA PHE A 188 -7.36 -32.72 -37.65
C PHE A 188 -7.17 -33.87 -38.65
N PRO A 189 -7.99 -33.99 -39.72
CA PRO A 189 -7.87 -35.10 -40.67
C PRO A 189 -6.52 -35.17 -41.39
N GLU A 190 -5.80 -34.05 -41.51
CA GLU A 190 -4.49 -33.97 -42.16
C GLU A 190 -3.35 -34.46 -41.25
N TYR A 191 -3.56 -34.48 -39.93
CA TYR A 191 -2.62 -35.05 -38.96
C TYR A 191 -2.74 -36.57 -38.82
N LEU A 192 -3.77 -37.19 -39.41
CA LEU A 192 -3.98 -38.63 -39.35
C LEU A 192 -3.22 -39.37 -40.47
N PRO A 193 -2.69 -40.58 -40.21
CA PRO A 193 -2.14 -41.43 -41.26
C PRO A 193 -3.21 -41.72 -42.32
N GLY A 194 -3.00 -41.26 -43.56
CA GLY A 194 -3.98 -41.33 -44.64
C GLY A 194 -4.71 -40.02 -44.97
N GLY A 195 -4.40 -38.90 -44.29
CA GLY A 195 -4.96 -37.57 -44.59
C GLY A 195 -4.63 -37.02 -45.99
N GLU A 196 -3.70 -37.64 -46.70
CA GLU A 196 -3.42 -37.37 -48.13
C GLU A 196 -4.56 -37.84 -49.06
N LEU A 197 -5.45 -38.73 -48.59
CA LEU A 197 -6.62 -39.24 -49.33
C LEU A 197 -7.81 -38.25 -49.33
N LEU A 198 -7.73 -37.16 -48.57
CA LEU A 198 -8.74 -36.11 -48.62
C LEU A 198 -8.71 -35.42 -49.99
N GLU A 199 -9.87 -35.39 -50.63
CA GLU A 199 -10.10 -34.64 -51.86
C GLU A 199 -9.65 -33.18 -51.70
N LYS A 200 -8.95 -32.67 -52.71
CA LYS A 200 -8.35 -31.32 -52.70
C LYS A 200 -9.38 -30.22 -52.42
N ASP A 201 -10.62 -30.44 -52.82
CA ASP A 201 -11.72 -29.50 -52.62
C ASP A 201 -12.13 -29.38 -51.15
N PHE A 202 -12.10 -30.48 -50.38
CA PHE A 202 -12.35 -30.44 -48.94
C PHE A 202 -11.22 -29.74 -48.19
N LYS A 203 -9.95 -29.95 -48.59
CA LYS A 203 -8.82 -29.24 -47.99
C LYS A 203 -8.92 -27.73 -48.21
N ALA A 204 -9.25 -27.31 -49.43
CA ALA A 204 -9.44 -25.90 -49.75
C ALA A 204 -10.63 -25.29 -48.97
N PHE A 205 -11.76 -26.01 -48.90
CA PHE A 205 -12.93 -25.57 -48.15
C PHE A 205 -12.63 -25.37 -46.66
N PHE A 206 -11.99 -26.34 -46.02
CA PHE A 206 -11.60 -26.26 -44.61
C PHE A 206 -10.56 -25.17 -44.35
N GLY A 207 -9.60 -24.96 -45.25
CA GLY A 207 -8.66 -23.85 -45.17
C GLY A 207 -9.35 -22.48 -45.17
N TRP A 208 -10.25 -22.24 -46.13
CA TRP A 208 -11.01 -20.99 -46.18
C TRP A 208 -11.91 -20.77 -44.95
N LEU A 209 -12.55 -21.83 -44.48
CA LEU A 209 -13.38 -21.79 -43.28
C LEU A 209 -12.55 -21.44 -42.03
N SER A 210 -11.39 -22.08 -41.88
CA SER A 210 -10.43 -21.77 -40.81
C SER A 210 -9.95 -20.31 -40.89
N LEU A 211 -9.67 -19.80 -42.09
CA LEU A 211 -9.23 -18.42 -42.30
C LEU A 211 -10.28 -17.42 -41.82
N VAL A 212 -11.54 -17.59 -42.24
CA VAL A 212 -12.65 -16.71 -41.83
C VAL A 212 -12.87 -16.75 -40.32
N LEU A 213 -12.86 -17.95 -39.71
CA LEU A 213 -13.06 -18.11 -38.27
C LEU A 213 -11.92 -17.51 -37.44
N SER A 214 -10.72 -17.42 -37.99
CA SER A 214 -9.56 -16.85 -37.29
C SER A 214 -9.55 -15.31 -37.23
N ILE A 215 -10.34 -14.62 -38.07
CA ILE A 215 -10.37 -13.15 -38.13
C ILE A 215 -10.79 -12.49 -36.80
N PRO A 216 -11.87 -12.93 -36.11
CA PRO A 216 -12.21 -12.40 -34.79
C PRO A 216 -11.09 -12.57 -33.76
N VAL A 217 -10.37 -13.70 -33.82
CA VAL A 217 -9.23 -13.95 -32.93
C VAL A 217 -8.10 -12.96 -33.20
N LEU A 218 -7.77 -12.75 -34.47
CA LEU A 218 -6.75 -11.79 -34.88
C LEU A 218 -7.11 -10.37 -34.47
N VAL A 219 -8.30 -9.88 -34.82
CA VAL A 219 -8.63 -8.45 -34.70
C VAL A 219 -9.11 -8.08 -33.30
N TYR A 220 -9.97 -8.90 -32.68
CA TYR A 220 -10.61 -8.56 -31.41
C TYR A 220 -9.86 -9.15 -30.20
N CYS A 221 -9.57 -10.46 -30.22
CA CYS A 221 -8.95 -11.12 -29.08
C CYS A 221 -7.50 -10.69 -28.86
N SER A 222 -6.73 -10.49 -29.94
CA SER A 222 -5.33 -10.06 -29.87
C SER A 222 -5.11 -8.54 -29.76
N ASN A 223 -6.18 -7.74 -29.79
CA ASN A 223 -6.08 -6.26 -29.81
C ASN A 223 -5.23 -5.69 -28.65
N ASP A 224 -5.31 -6.29 -27.47
CA ASP A 224 -4.55 -5.82 -26.30
C ASP A 224 -3.03 -5.89 -26.54
N TYR A 225 -2.56 -6.94 -27.22
CA TYR A 225 -1.15 -7.14 -27.53
C TYR A 225 -0.68 -6.14 -28.60
N TYR A 226 -1.50 -5.87 -29.62
CA TYR A 226 -1.18 -4.87 -30.64
C TYR A 226 -1.12 -3.45 -30.08
N LEU A 227 -2.13 -3.04 -29.30
CA LEU A 227 -2.16 -1.72 -28.68
C LEU A 227 -0.97 -1.52 -27.74
N SER A 228 -0.63 -2.55 -26.95
CA SER A 228 0.54 -2.51 -26.07
C SER A 228 1.85 -2.37 -26.87
N ALA A 229 2.07 -3.22 -27.87
CA ALA A 229 3.27 -3.18 -28.71
C ALA A 229 3.45 -1.83 -29.42
N ILE A 230 2.38 -1.27 -30.00
CA ILE A 230 2.41 0.02 -30.70
C ILE A 230 2.71 1.16 -29.72
N LYS A 231 2.08 1.17 -28.55
CA LYS A 231 2.35 2.17 -27.51
C LYS A 231 3.80 2.10 -27.03
N SER A 232 4.30 0.90 -26.72
CA SER A 232 5.68 0.73 -26.27
C SER A 232 6.68 1.20 -27.32
N LEU A 233 6.44 0.88 -28.60
CA LEU A 233 7.28 1.33 -29.71
C LEU A 233 7.27 2.86 -29.86
N LYS A 234 6.11 3.51 -29.73
CA LYS A 234 5.99 4.98 -29.74
C LYS A 234 6.79 5.63 -28.62
N HIS A 235 6.86 5.00 -27.46
CA HIS A 235 7.64 5.47 -26.31
C HIS A 235 9.10 4.98 -26.31
N LYS A 236 9.59 4.38 -27.41
CA LYS A 236 10.95 3.82 -27.53
C LYS A 236 11.30 2.76 -26.47
N ILE A 237 10.29 2.06 -25.96
CA ILE A 237 10.44 0.95 -25.02
C ILE A 237 10.12 -0.35 -25.76
N ILE A 238 11.02 -1.33 -25.67
CA ILE A 238 10.76 -2.67 -26.21
C ILE A 238 10.01 -3.46 -25.14
N SER A 239 8.73 -3.74 -25.37
CA SER A 239 7.89 -4.53 -24.47
C SER A 239 7.79 -5.99 -24.90
N ILE A 240 7.44 -6.85 -23.93
CA ILE A 240 7.23 -8.29 -24.12
C ILE A 240 6.10 -8.58 -25.13
N ASP A 241 5.16 -7.64 -25.27
CA ASP A 241 4.03 -7.77 -26.20
C ASP A 241 4.45 -7.61 -27.67
N LEU A 242 5.62 -7.03 -27.94
CA LEU A 242 6.13 -6.83 -29.31
C LEU A 242 6.47 -8.16 -30.01
N PRO A 243 7.31 -9.07 -29.45
CA PRO A 243 7.50 -10.42 -29.99
C PRO A 243 6.20 -11.20 -30.22
N ILE A 244 5.25 -11.10 -29.28
CA ILE A 244 3.97 -11.81 -29.34
C ILE A 244 3.13 -11.29 -30.52
N ALA A 245 3.01 -9.96 -30.65
CA ALA A 245 2.29 -9.34 -31.75
C ALA A 245 2.87 -9.72 -33.12
N LEU A 246 4.21 -9.73 -33.23
CA LEU A 246 4.91 -10.17 -34.45
C LEU A 246 4.68 -11.65 -34.75
N GLY A 247 4.71 -12.51 -33.73
CA GLY A 247 4.44 -13.94 -33.89
C GLY A 247 3.02 -14.21 -34.41
N ILE A 248 2.02 -13.55 -33.83
CA ILE A 248 0.60 -13.66 -34.27
C ILE A 248 0.47 -13.19 -35.71
N LEU A 249 1.04 -12.02 -36.07
CA LEU A 249 0.95 -11.50 -37.42
C LEU A 249 1.64 -12.42 -38.44
N THR A 250 2.81 -12.96 -38.09
CA THR A 250 3.58 -13.83 -38.98
C THR A 250 2.84 -15.14 -39.25
N LEU A 251 2.28 -15.79 -38.21
CA LEU A 251 1.48 -17.01 -38.37
C LEU A 251 0.24 -16.76 -39.24
N PHE A 252 -0.44 -15.62 -39.06
CA PHE A 252 -1.61 -15.28 -39.85
C PHE A 252 -1.26 -15.07 -41.33
N VAL A 253 -0.26 -14.23 -41.61
CA VAL A 253 0.14 -13.89 -42.98
C VAL A 253 0.62 -15.12 -43.73
N GLN A 254 1.42 -15.97 -43.08
CA GLN A 254 1.86 -17.23 -43.69
C GLN A 254 0.68 -18.16 -43.96
N SER A 255 -0.21 -18.35 -42.98
CA SER A 255 -1.37 -19.22 -43.15
C SER A 255 -2.31 -18.73 -44.26
N ALA A 256 -2.51 -17.42 -44.35
CA ALA A 256 -3.27 -16.82 -45.44
C ALA A 256 -2.60 -17.08 -46.79
N TYR A 257 -1.27 -16.94 -46.88
CA TYR A 257 -0.52 -17.26 -48.10
C TYR A 257 -0.69 -18.73 -48.50
N ASP A 258 -0.56 -19.67 -47.56
CA ASP A 258 -0.65 -21.11 -47.85
C ASP A 258 -2.04 -21.51 -48.36
N ILE A 259 -3.10 -20.95 -47.75
CA ILE A 259 -4.49 -21.23 -48.12
C ILE A 259 -4.86 -20.58 -49.46
N ILE A 260 -4.40 -19.34 -49.71
CA ILE A 260 -4.69 -18.62 -50.96
C ILE A 260 -3.89 -19.21 -52.14
N SER A 261 -2.64 -19.60 -51.93
CA SER A 261 -1.78 -20.17 -52.97
C SER A 261 -2.03 -21.67 -53.21
N GLY A 262 -2.79 -22.33 -52.33
CA GLY A 262 -3.11 -23.75 -52.41
C GLY A 262 -1.93 -24.66 -52.08
N THR A 263 -0.88 -24.13 -51.42
CA THR A 263 0.31 -24.89 -51.00
C THR A 263 0.06 -25.71 -49.74
N GLY A 264 -0.93 -25.36 -48.92
CA GLY A 264 -1.32 -26.09 -47.72
C GLY A 264 -2.52 -25.49 -46.98
N ILE A 265 -2.91 -26.11 -45.88
CA ILE A 265 -4.04 -25.66 -45.03
C ILE A 265 -3.69 -24.53 -44.04
N GLY A 266 -2.42 -24.13 -43.99
CA GLY A 266 -1.91 -23.09 -43.07
C GLY A 266 -1.82 -23.54 -41.62
N TYR A 267 -1.45 -22.61 -40.74
CA TYR A 267 -1.16 -22.82 -39.31
C TYR A 267 -2.13 -22.05 -38.40
N LEU A 268 -3.39 -21.98 -38.81
CA LEU A 268 -4.42 -21.21 -38.09
C LEU A 268 -4.82 -21.86 -36.76
N ASP A 269 -4.71 -23.18 -36.65
CA ASP A 269 -4.82 -23.93 -35.40
C ASP A 269 -3.74 -23.48 -34.40
N SER A 270 -2.52 -23.27 -34.90
CA SER A 270 -1.39 -22.80 -34.11
C SER A 270 -1.57 -21.36 -33.65
N LEU A 271 -2.07 -20.48 -34.53
CA LEU A 271 -2.38 -19.09 -34.19
C LEU A 271 -3.49 -19.00 -33.13
N THR A 272 -4.61 -19.71 -33.35
CA THR A 272 -5.77 -19.67 -32.44
C THR A 272 -5.44 -20.31 -31.11
N GLY A 273 -4.64 -21.38 -31.10
CA GLY A 273 -4.09 -22.01 -29.91
C GLY A 273 -3.19 -21.08 -29.13
N LEU A 274 -2.27 -20.39 -29.81
CA LEU A 274 -1.38 -19.41 -29.20
C LEU A 274 -2.16 -18.32 -28.46
N VAL A 275 -3.11 -17.66 -29.13
CA VAL A 275 -3.89 -16.57 -28.50
C VAL A 275 -4.75 -17.09 -27.34
N PHE A 276 -5.34 -18.28 -27.48
CA PHE A 276 -6.12 -18.91 -26.41
C PHE A 276 -5.29 -19.14 -25.14
N PHE A 277 -4.12 -19.77 -25.26
CA PHE A 277 -3.25 -20.06 -24.11
C PHE A 277 -2.67 -18.78 -23.49
N LEU A 278 -2.36 -17.76 -24.30
CA LEU A 278 -1.92 -16.46 -23.80
C LEU A 278 -3.01 -15.75 -22.98
N LEU A 279 -4.27 -15.78 -23.43
CA LEU A 279 -5.39 -15.18 -22.71
C LEU A 279 -5.71 -15.93 -21.40
N ILE A 280 -5.63 -17.26 -21.41
CA ILE A 280 -5.74 -18.07 -20.18
C ILE A 280 -4.61 -17.71 -19.21
N GLY A 281 -3.37 -17.61 -19.69
CA GLY A 281 -2.22 -17.18 -18.89
C GLY A 281 -2.46 -15.80 -18.26
N LYS A 282 -2.94 -14.83 -19.06
CA LYS A 282 -3.30 -13.47 -18.60
C LYS A 282 -4.42 -13.48 -17.56
N TRP A 283 -5.42 -14.33 -17.72
CA TRP A 283 -6.50 -14.50 -16.74
C TRP A 283 -6.00 -15.10 -15.43
N TYR A 284 -5.21 -16.18 -15.50
CA TYR A 284 -4.61 -16.81 -14.32
C TYR A 284 -3.71 -15.82 -13.56
N GLN A 285 -2.85 -15.10 -14.29
CA GLN A 285 -2.01 -14.05 -13.74
C GLN A 285 -2.84 -12.98 -13.01
N GLY A 286 -3.90 -12.47 -13.68
CA GLY A 286 -4.79 -11.46 -13.11
C GLY A 286 -5.51 -11.94 -11.85
N LYS A 287 -6.06 -13.16 -11.87
CA LYS A 287 -6.74 -13.77 -10.72
C LYS A 287 -5.80 -13.89 -9.51
N THR A 288 -4.55 -14.26 -9.79
CA THR A 288 -3.60 -14.50 -8.71
C THR A 288 -3.01 -13.20 -8.16
N TYR A 289 -2.83 -12.19 -9.01
CA TYR A 289 -2.47 -10.83 -8.56
C TYR A 289 -3.59 -10.19 -7.73
N GLN A 290 -4.86 -10.37 -8.12
CA GLN A 290 -6.02 -9.88 -7.36
C GLN A 290 -6.14 -10.52 -5.97
N ALA A 291 -5.85 -11.83 -5.85
CA ALA A 291 -5.83 -12.50 -4.56
C ALA A 291 -4.76 -11.90 -3.62
N LEU A 292 -3.63 -11.44 -4.17
CA LEU A 292 -2.55 -10.79 -3.41
C LEU A 292 -2.87 -9.32 -3.07
N SER A 293 -3.60 -8.60 -3.93
CA SER A 293 -4.02 -7.22 -3.63
C SER A 293 -5.07 -7.14 -2.51
N PHE A 294 -5.85 -8.21 -2.31
CA PHE A 294 -6.83 -8.31 -1.22
C PHE A 294 -6.16 -8.65 0.13
N GLU A 295 -4.97 -9.25 0.13
CA GLU A 295 -4.17 -9.47 1.34
C GLU A 295 -3.28 -8.26 1.71
N ARG A 296 -3.24 -7.20 0.87
CA ARG A 296 -2.67 -5.89 1.23
C ARG A 296 -3.61 -5.06 2.11
N ASP A 297 -4.81 -5.58 2.43
CA ASP A 297 -5.76 -4.92 3.31
C ASP A 297 -5.25 -4.93 4.76
N TYR A 298 -4.46 -3.90 5.07
CA TYR A 298 -4.50 -2.96 6.20
C TYR A 298 -5.22 -3.29 7.52
N LYS A 299 -6.05 -4.33 7.62
CA LYS A 299 -6.78 -4.75 8.84
C LYS A 299 -5.88 -4.99 10.05
N SER A 300 -4.58 -5.15 9.84
CA SER A 300 -3.58 -5.31 10.91
C SER A 300 -3.07 -3.99 11.51
N TYR A 301 -3.49 -2.83 11.01
CA TYR A 301 -2.97 -1.50 11.39
C TYR A 301 -4.04 -0.53 11.91
N PHE A 302 -5.22 -1.01 12.35
CA PHE A 302 -6.21 -0.17 13.03
C PHE A 302 -6.11 -0.35 14.54
N PRO A 303 -6.59 0.61 15.35
CA PRO A 303 -6.97 0.32 16.72
C PRO A 303 -7.91 -0.89 16.65
N VAL A 304 -7.38 -2.05 17.01
CA VAL A 304 -8.08 -3.31 16.76
C VAL A 304 -9.31 -3.40 17.65
N ALA A 305 -9.36 -2.60 18.72
CA ALA A 305 -10.42 -2.59 19.70
C ALA A 305 -10.71 -1.19 20.26
N VAL A 306 -11.91 -1.06 20.80
CA VAL A 306 -12.42 0.11 21.51
C VAL A 306 -12.87 -0.34 22.90
N THR A 307 -12.74 0.52 23.91
CA THR A 307 -13.31 0.23 25.23
C THR A 307 -14.80 0.50 25.17
N LYS A 308 -15.61 -0.56 25.17
CA LYS A 308 -17.06 -0.49 25.34
C LYS A 308 -17.41 -0.48 26.83
N LEU A 309 -18.45 0.25 27.18
CA LEU A 309 -19.05 0.23 28.51
C LEU A 309 -20.28 -0.70 28.46
N GLU A 310 -20.20 -1.84 29.15
CA GLU A 310 -21.32 -2.77 29.35
C GLU A 310 -21.62 -2.88 30.84
N ASP A 311 -22.82 -2.49 31.26
CA ASP A 311 -23.26 -2.51 32.68
C ASP A 311 -22.30 -1.81 33.66
N GLY A 312 -21.67 -0.71 33.20
CA GLY A 312 -20.68 0.04 33.98
C GLY A 312 -19.29 -0.58 34.03
N LYS A 313 -19.07 -1.73 33.37
CA LYS A 313 -17.76 -2.38 33.23
C LYS A 313 -17.12 -2.03 31.89
N GLU A 314 -15.81 -1.82 31.93
CA GLU A 314 -15.00 -1.60 30.73
C GLU A 314 -14.67 -2.93 30.07
N THR A 315 -15.26 -3.18 28.91
CA THR A 315 -14.99 -4.35 28.07
C THR A 315 -14.34 -3.91 26.76
N VAL A 316 -13.15 -4.45 26.48
CA VAL A 316 -12.44 -4.15 25.24
C VAL A 316 -12.98 -5.04 24.12
N ILE A 317 -13.61 -4.45 23.11
CA ILE A 317 -14.19 -5.16 21.96
C ILE A 317 -13.47 -4.80 20.67
N PRO A 318 -13.31 -5.74 19.72
CA PRO A 318 -12.77 -5.40 18.42
C PRO A 318 -13.60 -4.32 17.70
N LEU A 319 -12.94 -3.39 16.99
CA LEU A 319 -13.59 -2.30 16.25
C LEU A 319 -14.62 -2.82 15.24
N GLU A 320 -14.37 -3.99 14.65
CA GLU A 320 -15.29 -4.70 13.75
C GLU A 320 -16.62 -5.10 14.40
N ARG A 321 -16.66 -5.18 15.73
CA ARG A 321 -17.85 -5.52 16.50
C ARG A 321 -18.56 -4.30 17.04
N LEU A 322 -17.99 -3.11 16.88
CA LEU A 322 -18.61 -1.86 17.26
C LEU A 322 -19.81 -1.59 16.35
N LYS A 323 -20.95 -1.29 16.95
CA LYS A 323 -22.19 -1.01 16.23
C LYS A 323 -22.77 0.33 16.66
N GLU A 324 -23.60 0.90 15.79
CA GLU A 324 -24.50 1.98 16.16
C GLU A 324 -25.26 1.65 17.46
N GLY A 325 -25.27 2.61 18.40
CA GLY A 325 -25.87 2.47 19.73
C GLY A 325 -24.94 1.96 20.83
N ASP A 326 -23.72 1.51 20.52
CA ASP A 326 -22.75 1.14 21.56
C ASP A 326 -22.24 2.38 22.33
N HIS A 327 -22.04 2.22 23.63
CA HIS A 327 -21.39 3.22 24.49
C HIS A 327 -19.90 2.89 24.61
N ILE A 328 -19.04 3.84 24.24
CA ILE A 328 -17.58 3.67 24.30
C ILE A 328 -16.93 4.72 25.17
N LEU A 329 -15.80 4.36 25.79
CA LEU A 329 -14.95 5.25 26.57
C LEU A 329 -13.73 5.64 25.73
N VAL A 330 -13.50 6.94 25.56
CA VAL A 330 -12.33 7.51 24.87
C VAL A 330 -11.54 8.38 25.84
N ARG A 331 -10.30 7.99 26.13
CA ARG A 331 -9.40 8.64 27.10
C ARG A 331 -8.55 9.76 26.47
N ASN A 332 -7.75 10.43 27.30
CA ASN A 332 -6.81 11.43 26.81
C ASN A 332 -5.87 10.84 25.74
N GLN A 333 -5.75 11.53 24.62
CA GLN A 333 -4.99 11.17 23.43
C GLN A 333 -5.49 9.93 22.66
N GLU A 334 -6.62 9.34 23.03
CA GLU A 334 -7.23 8.25 22.25
C GLU A 334 -7.99 8.80 21.03
N LEU A 335 -7.99 8.01 19.95
CA LEU A 335 -8.71 8.31 18.72
C LEU A 335 -10.18 7.93 18.83
N ILE A 336 -11.03 8.75 18.21
CA ILE A 336 -12.46 8.49 18.05
C ILE A 336 -12.63 7.50 16.89
N PRO A 337 -13.17 6.30 17.14
CA PRO A 337 -13.16 5.19 16.18
C PRO A 337 -14.31 5.21 15.17
N ALA A 338 -15.38 5.94 15.46
CA ALA A 338 -16.59 6.01 14.65
C ALA A 338 -17.26 7.36 14.89
N ASP A 339 -18.06 7.83 13.92
CA ASP A 339 -18.89 9.00 14.12
C ASP A 339 -19.83 8.75 15.31
N SER A 340 -19.71 9.60 16.32
CA SER A 340 -20.33 9.42 17.62
C SER A 340 -20.87 10.73 18.15
N GLN A 341 -21.64 10.66 19.22
CA GLN A 341 -22.14 11.81 19.96
C GLN A 341 -21.61 11.75 21.39
N ILE A 342 -21.23 12.89 21.97
CA ILE A 342 -20.76 12.92 23.37
C ILE A 342 -21.93 12.59 24.29
N PHE A 343 -21.82 11.48 25.03
CA PHE A 343 -22.81 11.07 26.03
C PHE A 343 -22.49 11.68 27.40
N LYS A 344 -21.22 11.59 27.84
CA LYS A 344 -20.78 12.13 29.14
C LYS A 344 -19.36 12.71 29.05
N GLY A 345 -19.10 13.81 29.76
CA GLY A 345 -17.80 14.49 29.83
C GLY A 345 -17.70 15.71 28.91
N GLU A 346 -16.61 16.49 29.07
CA GLU A 346 -16.30 17.63 28.20
C GLU A 346 -15.34 17.18 27.09
N GLY A 347 -15.79 17.25 25.84
CA GLY A 347 -14.98 16.91 24.68
C GLY A 347 -14.05 18.05 24.30
N ASN A 348 -12.81 17.74 23.98
CA ASN A 348 -11.89 18.71 23.39
C ASN A 348 -11.08 17.98 22.32
N ILE A 349 -11.57 18.04 21.09
CA ILE A 349 -11.21 17.11 20.02
C ILE A 349 -10.17 17.73 19.09
N ASP A 350 -8.98 17.14 19.04
CA ASP A 350 -7.93 17.46 18.11
C ASP A 350 -8.14 16.70 16.79
N TYR A 351 -8.51 17.43 15.73
CA TYR A 351 -8.68 16.88 14.38
C TYR A 351 -7.42 16.97 13.52
N SER A 352 -6.24 17.28 14.08
CA SER A 352 -4.98 17.37 13.31
C SER A 352 -4.69 16.14 12.46
N PHE A 353 -5.14 14.96 12.89
CA PHE A 353 -5.00 13.72 12.12
C PHE A 353 -5.84 13.72 10.82
N VAL A 354 -6.93 14.47 10.79
CA VAL A 354 -7.85 14.60 9.65
C VAL A 354 -7.59 15.87 8.84
N THR A 355 -7.42 17.01 9.53
CA THR A 355 -7.34 18.35 8.94
C THR A 355 -5.92 18.91 8.87
N GLY A 356 -4.98 18.38 9.65
CA GLY A 356 -3.61 18.89 9.77
C GLY A 356 -3.42 20.05 10.75
N GLU A 357 -4.50 20.57 11.37
CA GLU A 357 -4.46 21.69 12.32
C GLU A 357 -4.55 21.20 13.77
N SER A 358 -3.67 21.68 14.66
CA SER A 358 -3.44 21.11 16.00
C SER A 358 -4.21 21.77 17.14
N ILE A 359 -5.14 22.68 16.86
CA ILE A 359 -5.91 23.37 17.92
C ILE A 359 -7.15 22.50 18.24
N PRO A 360 -7.26 21.95 19.46
CA PRO A 360 -8.42 21.14 19.82
C PRO A 360 -9.71 21.97 19.85
N VAL A 361 -10.80 21.36 19.38
CA VAL A 361 -12.14 21.97 19.33
C VAL A 361 -12.96 21.50 20.52
N ALA A 362 -13.41 22.42 21.36
CA ALA A 362 -14.28 22.12 22.49
C ALA A 362 -15.68 21.68 21.99
N LYS A 363 -16.19 20.58 22.56
CA LYS A 363 -17.48 19.97 22.23
C LYS A 363 -18.26 19.64 23.49
N ALA A 364 -19.53 20.05 23.52
CA ALA A 364 -20.41 19.83 24.67
C ALA A 364 -21.10 18.45 24.62
N PRO A 365 -21.58 17.93 25.76
CA PRO A 365 -22.47 16.76 25.77
C PRO A 365 -23.65 16.95 24.80
N GLY A 366 -23.93 15.93 23.99
CA GLY A 366 -24.94 15.97 22.93
C GLY A 366 -24.44 16.49 21.58
N GLU A 367 -23.20 16.96 21.44
CA GLU A 367 -22.66 17.34 20.13
C GLU A 367 -22.04 16.16 19.37
N PRO A 368 -22.09 16.17 18.03
CA PRO A 368 -21.44 15.15 17.21
C PRO A 368 -19.92 15.32 17.20
N VAL A 369 -19.22 14.18 17.18
CA VAL A 369 -17.78 14.04 17.01
C VAL A 369 -17.50 13.02 15.92
N PHE A 370 -16.52 13.31 15.07
CA PHE A 370 -16.26 12.52 13.87
C PHE A 370 -15.09 11.55 14.08
N ALA A 371 -15.13 10.43 13.34
CA ALA A 371 -14.06 9.45 13.36
C ALA A 371 -12.71 10.08 12.95
N GLY A 372 -11.64 9.70 13.64
CA GLY A 372 -10.28 10.22 13.41
C GLY A 372 -9.90 11.46 14.24
N GLY A 373 -10.85 12.07 14.95
CA GLY A 373 -10.55 13.06 16.00
C GLY A 373 -9.87 12.42 17.20
N ARG A 374 -9.07 13.18 17.95
CA ARG A 374 -8.37 12.72 19.16
C ARG A 374 -8.84 13.48 20.38
N GLN A 375 -9.26 12.79 21.44
CA GLN A 375 -9.68 13.46 22.67
C GLN A 375 -8.48 14.05 23.41
N VAL A 376 -8.57 15.29 23.89
CA VAL A 376 -7.54 15.97 24.67
C VAL A 376 -8.11 16.39 26.03
N GLY A 377 -7.59 15.85 27.13
CA GLY A 377 -8.04 16.17 28.49
C GLY A 377 -8.75 14.99 29.17
N SER A 378 -9.82 15.25 29.93
CA SER A 378 -10.55 14.19 30.63
C SER A 378 -11.15 13.16 29.68
N ALA A 379 -11.20 11.89 30.10
CA ALA A 379 -11.91 10.86 29.35
C ALA A 379 -13.38 11.23 29.10
N ILE A 380 -13.90 10.89 27.93
CA ILE A 380 -15.28 11.10 27.51
C ILE A 380 -15.97 9.78 27.18
N GLU A 381 -17.27 9.73 27.43
CA GLU A 381 -18.13 8.62 26.99
C GLU A 381 -18.87 9.06 25.73
N LEU A 382 -18.81 8.22 24.69
CA LEU A 382 -19.43 8.48 23.40
C LEU A 382 -20.50 7.43 23.09
N LEU A 383 -21.58 7.87 22.46
CA LEU A 383 -22.58 7.01 21.85
C LEU A 383 -22.32 6.91 20.36
N VAL A 384 -22.09 5.71 19.83
CA VAL A 384 -21.83 5.50 18.41
C VAL A 384 -23.08 5.79 17.58
N THR A 385 -22.96 6.71 16.62
CA THR A 385 -24.09 7.16 15.77
C THR A 385 -24.06 6.56 14.37
N LYS A 386 -22.91 6.07 13.91
CA LYS A 386 -22.78 5.34 12.64
C LYS A 386 -21.82 4.18 12.80
N ASP A 387 -22.06 3.13 12.03
CA ASP A 387 -21.12 2.03 11.91
C ASP A 387 -19.76 2.51 11.38
N VAL A 388 -18.69 1.83 11.77
CA VAL A 388 -17.32 2.18 11.39
C VAL A 388 -17.13 2.03 9.88
N GLU A 389 -16.99 3.15 9.16
CA GLU A 389 -16.50 3.13 7.78
C GLU A 389 -14.99 2.81 7.77
N GLN A 390 -14.67 1.52 7.82
CA GLN A 390 -13.29 1.02 7.84
C GLN A 390 -12.44 1.58 6.70
N SER A 391 -13.05 1.89 5.54
CA SER A 391 -12.34 2.44 4.38
C SER A 391 -11.83 3.86 4.62
N TYR A 392 -12.60 4.72 5.27
CA TYR A 392 -12.24 6.13 5.47
C TYR A 392 -11.07 6.28 6.45
N LEU A 393 -11.14 5.62 7.61
CA LEU A 393 -10.02 5.59 8.58
C LEU A 393 -8.76 4.95 7.98
N THR A 394 -8.95 3.95 7.12
CA THR A 394 -7.85 3.33 6.38
C THR A 394 -7.19 4.26 5.38
N GLN A 395 -7.96 5.11 4.74
CA GLN A 395 -7.44 6.10 3.81
C GLN A 395 -6.63 7.16 4.55
N LEU A 396 -7.10 7.65 5.71
CA LEU A 396 -6.36 8.60 6.54
C LEU A 396 -4.99 8.04 6.96
N TRP A 397 -4.92 6.75 7.30
CA TRP A 397 -3.67 6.09 7.67
C TRP A 397 -2.71 5.86 6.48
N ASN A 398 -3.24 5.55 5.30
CA ASN A 398 -2.45 5.28 4.10
C ASN A 398 -2.00 6.56 3.36
N GLN A 399 -2.55 7.72 3.71
CA GLN A 399 -2.22 9.03 3.13
C GLN A 399 -0.96 9.68 3.72
N GLU A 400 -0.22 9.02 4.62
CA GLU A 400 1.05 9.53 5.10
C GLU A 400 2.07 9.72 3.95
N LYS A 401 2.85 10.81 4.06
CA LYS A 401 3.95 11.26 3.16
C LYS A 401 5.05 10.23 2.86
N SER A 402 4.95 9.01 3.37
CA SER A 402 5.91 7.92 3.15
C SER A 402 5.75 7.21 1.79
N ALA A 403 4.87 7.71 0.91
CA ALA A 403 4.70 7.19 -0.45
C ALA A 403 5.99 7.28 -1.29
N ASP A 404 6.81 8.31 -1.08
CA ASP A 404 8.03 8.57 -1.87
C ASP A 404 9.23 7.68 -1.53
N LYS A 405 9.17 6.89 -0.44
CA LYS A 405 10.34 6.13 0.04
C LYS A 405 10.64 4.81 -0.67
N TYR A 406 9.67 4.24 -1.40
CA TYR A 406 9.76 2.85 -1.86
C TYR A 406 9.61 2.71 -3.38
N GLU A 407 10.56 3.23 -4.15
CA GLU A 407 10.83 2.63 -5.47
C GLU A 407 11.58 1.30 -5.28
N SER A 408 10.90 0.17 -5.50
CA SER A 408 11.57 -1.13 -5.46
C SER A 408 12.62 -1.21 -6.58
N LYS A 409 13.90 -1.21 -6.20
CA LYS A 409 15.04 -1.41 -7.12
C LYS A 409 14.95 -2.75 -7.85
N LEU A 410 14.33 -3.78 -7.25
CA LEU A 410 14.08 -5.04 -7.93
C LEU A 410 13.12 -4.89 -9.12
N ASN A 411 12.06 -4.10 -9.01
CA ASN A 411 11.16 -3.87 -10.14
C ASN A 411 11.87 -3.12 -11.28
N VAL A 412 12.74 -2.17 -10.96
CA VAL A 412 13.59 -1.48 -11.95
C VAL A 412 14.56 -2.47 -12.63
N ILE A 413 15.21 -3.34 -11.86
CA ILE A 413 16.09 -4.37 -12.41
C ILE A 413 15.31 -5.34 -13.31
N ILE A 414 14.12 -5.79 -12.89
CA ILE A 414 13.27 -6.68 -13.69
C ILE A 414 12.87 -6.01 -15.00
N ASN A 415 12.47 -4.73 -14.98
CA ASN A 415 12.12 -3.99 -16.19
C ASN A 415 13.33 -3.82 -17.13
N ASN A 416 14.49 -3.47 -16.60
CA ASN A 416 15.72 -3.34 -17.40
C ASN A 416 16.15 -4.68 -17.99
N VAL A 417 16.17 -5.75 -17.18
CA VAL A 417 16.47 -7.11 -17.64
C VAL A 417 15.49 -7.54 -18.72
N SER A 418 14.20 -7.24 -18.56
CA SER A 418 13.17 -7.59 -19.55
C SER A 418 13.43 -6.90 -20.90
N GLN A 419 13.82 -5.62 -20.90
CA GLN A 419 14.14 -4.89 -22.14
C GLN A 419 15.34 -5.49 -22.88
N TYR A 420 16.47 -5.71 -22.19
CA TYR A 420 17.64 -6.33 -22.80
C TYR A 420 17.34 -7.76 -23.28
N PHE A 421 16.59 -8.52 -22.48
CA PHE A 421 16.21 -9.87 -22.81
C PHE A 421 15.33 -9.92 -24.08
N THR A 422 14.36 -9.02 -24.21
CA THR A 422 13.53 -8.93 -25.43
C THR A 422 14.37 -8.59 -26.66
N LEU A 423 15.35 -7.69 -26.56
CA LEU A 423 16.25 -7.36 -27.66
C LEU A 423 17.08 -8.59 -28.11
N VAL A 424 17.62 -9.35 -27.14
CA VAL A 424 18.37 -10.59 -27.42
C VAL A 424 17.46 -11.61 -28.12
N ILE A 425 16.23 -11.80 -27.66
CA ILE A 425 15.27 -12.73 -28.27
C ILE A 425 14.95 -12.33 -29.70
N LEU A 426 14.69 -11.05 -29.97
CA LEU A 426 14.44 -10.57 -31.33
C LEU A 426 15.64 -10.85 -32.23
N THR A 427 16.85 -10.58 -31.75
CA THR A 427 18.09 -10.85 -32.50
C THR A 427 18.23 -12.34 -32.82
N ILE A 428 17.96 -13.22 -31.86
CA ILE A 428 18.03 -14.67 -32.06
C ILE A 428 16.92 -15.13 -33.00
N ALA A 429 15.69 -14.62 -32.87
CA ALA A 429 14.56 -14.97 -33.75
C ALA A 429 14.86 -14.62 -35.21
N PHE A 430 15.29 -13.38 -35.47
CA PHE A 430 15.67 -12.97 -36.82
C PHE A 430 16.89 -13.74 -37.33
N GLY A 431 17.91 -13.94 -36.50
CA GLY A 431 19.11 -14.68 -36.88
C GLY A 431 18.82 -16.15 -37.25
N SER A 432 18.05 -16.85 -36.41
CA SER A 432 17.66 -18.25 -36.66
C SER A 432 16.67 -18.36 -37.82
N GLY A 433 15.70 -17.46 -37.93
CA GLY A 433 14.78 -17.39 -39.05
C GLY A 433 15.52 -17.19 -40.39
N ILE A 434 16.44 -16.23 -40.45
CA ILE A 434 17.26 -15.99 -41.66
C ILE A 434 18.11 -17.20 -42.01
N TYR A 435 18.74 -17.85 -41.02
CA TYR A 435 19.53 -19.06 -41.26
C TYR A 435 18.68 -20.17 -41.89
N TRP A 436 17.50 -20.43 -41.34
CA TRP A 436 16.61 -21.47 -41.85
C TRP A 436 15.97 -21.11 -43.19
N LEU A 437 15.79 -19.83 -43.54
CA LEU A 437 15.30 -19.43 -44.87
C LEU A 437 16.17 -19.97 -46.02
N PHE A 438 17.47 -20.20 -45.77
CA PHE A 438 18.39 -20.79 -46.75
C PHE A 438 18.33 -22.32 -46.80
N ILE A 439 17.75 -22.99 -45.80
CA ILE A 439 17.67 -24.45 -45.70
C ILE A 439 16.26 -24.92 -46.05
N ASP A 440 15.28 -24.48 -45.27
CA ASP A 440 13.86 -24.79 -45.46
C ASP A 440 12.98 -23.62 -45.00
N LYS A 441 12.19 -23.09 -45.94
CA LYS A 441 11.34 -21.92 -45.72
C LYS A 441 10.21 -22.21 -44.74
N ALA A 442 9.68 -23.42 -44.71
CA ALA A 442 8.62 -23.80 -43.77
C ALA A 442 9.16 -23.82 -42.33
N THR A 443 10.31 -24.48 -42.12
CA THR A 443 11.00 -24.51 -40.83
C THR A 443 11.44 -23.12 -40.36
N ALA A 444 11.81 -22.22 -41.28
CA ALA A 444 12.19 -20.85 -40.92
C ALA A 444 11.10 -20.09 -40.17
N ILE A 445 9.85 -20.24 -40.61
CA ILE A 445 8.69 -19.56 -40.00
C ILE A 445 8.37 -20.19 -38.64
N PHE A 446 8.46 -21.51 -38.54
CA PHE A 446 8.31 -22.21 -37.27
C PHE A 446 9.38 -21.79 -36.25
N VAL A 447 10.64 -21.77 -36.66
CA VAL A 447 11.74 -21.36 -35.79
C VAL A 447 11.59 -19.91 -35.36
N PHE A 448 11.30 -18.99 -36.29
CA PHE A 448 11.09 -17.58 -35.98
C PHE A 448 9.96 -17.39 -34.96
N THR A 449 8.79 -17.98 -35.21
CA THR A 449 7.62 -17.83 -34.34
C THR A 449 7.79 -18.53 -32.99
N SER A 450 8.34 -19.74 -32.96
CA SER A 450 8.62 -20.48 -31.71
C SER A 450 9.61 -19.74 -30.81
N VAL A 451 10.67 -19.13 -31.37
CA VAL A 451 11.65 -18.34 -30.61
C VAL A 451 10.99 -17.11 -29.97
N LEU A 452 10.14 -16.39 -30.71
CA LEU A 452 9.43 -15.21 -30.19
C LEU A 452 8.47 -15.56 -29.04
N ILE A 453 7.89 -16.76 -29.05
CA ILE A 453 6.88 -17.19 -28.07
C ILE A 453 7.56 -17.80 -26.82
N VAL A 454 8.49 -18.74 -27.00
CA VAL A 454 9.02 -19.55 -25.89
C VAL A 454 9.79 -18.72 -24.87
N ALA A 455 10.35 -17.60 -25.31
CA ALA A 455 11.24 -16.79 -24.50
C ALA A 455 10.52 -15.71 -23.67
N CYS A 456 9.23 -15.84 -23.33
CA CYS A 456 8.61 -14.87 -22.41
C CYS A 456 9.26 -14.95 -21.01
N PRO A 457 9.74 -13.84 -20.41
CA PRO A 457 10.19 -13.81 -19.01
C PRO A 457 9.01 -13.69 -18.02
N CYS A 458 7.80 -14.10 -18.41
CA CYS A 458 6.56 -13.94 -17.65
C CYS A 458 6.67 -14.47 -16.20
N ALA A 459 7.33 -15.62 -16.00
CA ALA A 459 7.54 -16.22 -14.69
C ALA A 459 8.47 -15.39 -13.78
N LEU A 460 9.42 -14.64 -14.37
CA LEU A 460 10.32 -13.74 -13.67
C LEU A 460 9.54 -12.62 -12.98
N ALA A 461 8.63 -11.98 -13.71
CA ALA A 461 7.81 -10.87 -13.21
C ALA A 461 6.87 -11.30 -12.08
N LEU A 462 6.40 -12.56 -12.10
CA LEU A 462 5.50 -13.09 -11.07
C LEU A 462 6.22 -13.59 -9.82
N THR A 463 7.48 -13.98 -9.93
CA THR A 463 8.21 -14.58 -8.80
C THR A 463 8.22 -13.67 -7.55
N VAL A 464 8.52 -12.38 -7.72
CA VAL A 464 8.63 -11.43 -6.60
C VAL A 464 7.30 -11.22 -5.87
N PRO A 465 6.20 -10.78 -6.53
CA PRO A 465 4.94 -10.54 -5.83
C PRO A 465 4.40 -11.79 -5.13
N PHE A 466 4.63 -12.98 -5.69
CA PHE A 466 4.20 -14.23 -5.08
C PHE A 466 5.04 -14.67 -3.90
N THR A 467 6.37 -14.56 -4.02
CA THR A 467 7.27 -14.91 -2.93
C THR A 467 7.05 -13.96 -1.76
N PHE A 468 7.01 -12.66 -2.03
CA PHE A 468 6.83 -11.63 -1.00
C PHE A 468 5.41 -11.61 -0.45
N GLY A 469 4.37 -11.77 -1.27
CA GLY A 469 3.00 -11.93 -0.79
C GLY A 469 2.83 -13.18 0.09
N SER A 470 3.40 -14.31 -0.33
CA SER A 470 3.41 -15.52 0.51
C SER A 470 4.16 -15.30 1.82
N THR A 471 5.31 -14.62 1.81
CA THR A 471 6.07 -14.30 3.01
C THR A 471 5.30 -13.36 3.93
N LEU A 472 4.69 -12.31 3.39
CA LEU A 472 3.83 -11.38 4.13
C LEU A 472 2.72 -12.13 4.86
N ARG A 473 2.03 -13.03 4.17
CA ARG A 473 0.99 -13.88 4.76
C ARG A 473 1.52 -14.77 5.89
N GLN A 474 2.73 -15.34 5.72
CA GLN A 474 3.35 -16.17 6.75
C GLN A 474 3.82 -15.37 7.97
N PHE A 475 4.22 -14.12 7.78
CA PHE A 475 4.56 -13.19 8.86
C PHE A 475 3.31 -12.76 9.62
N GLY A 476 2.26 -12.30 8.92
CA GLY A 476 1.03 -11.82 9.56
C GLY A 476 0.32 -12.90 10.38
N ARG A 477 0.31 -14.16 9.92
CA ARG A 477 -0.22 -15.31 10.68
C ARG A 477 0.56 -15.62 11.96
N ARG A 478 1.73 -15.02 12.17
CA ARG A 478 2.63 -15.27 13.30
C ARG A 478 2.93 -14.01 14.11
N GLY A 479 2.17 -12.94 13.91
CA GLY A 479 2.29 -11.72 14.69
C GLY A 479 3.40 -10.78 14.25
N PHE A 480 3.87 -10.87 12.99
CA PHE A 480 4.74 -9.87 12.38
C PHE A 480 4.06 -9.31 11.13
N TYR A 481 3.70 -8.05 11.15
CA TYR A 481 2.90 -7.40 10.12
C TYR A 481 3.78 -6.40 9.39
N LEU A 482 3.85 -6.49 8.05
CA LEU A 482 4.55 -5.49 7.23
C LEU A 482 3.55 -4.66 6.44
N LYS A 483 3.72 -3.34 6.37
CA LYS A 483 2.76 -2.45 5.67
C LYS A 483 2.77 -2.69 4.17
N LYS A 484 3.96 -3.00 3.65
CA LYS A 484 4.21 -3.19 2.22
C LYS A 484 5.10 -4.42 2.01
N SER A 485 4.91 -5.12 0.89
CA SER A 485 5.73 -6.28 0.49
C SER A 485 7.20 -5.91 0.26
N GLU A 486 7.44 -4.68 -0.13
CA GLU A 486 8.72 -4.07 -0.47
C GLU A 486 9.63 -3.95 0.77
N VAL A 487 9.04 -3.91 1.98
CA VAL A 487 9.78 -3.93 3.25
C VAL A 487 10.61 -5.21 3.40
N ILE A 488 10.15 -6.34 2.84
CA ILE A 488 10.91 -7.61 2.85
C ILE A 488 12.26 -7.46 2.14
N GLU A 489 12.29 -6.68 1.06
CA GLU A 489 13.52 -6.41 0.30
C GLU A 489 14.50 -5.56 1.12
N GLN A 490 13.99 -4.55 1.83
CA GLN A 490 14.83 -3.68 2.67
C GLN A 490 15.36 -4.42 3.90
N LEU A 491 14.52 -5.22 4.57
CA LEU A 491 14.93 -6.06 5.70
C LEU A 491 16.07 -7.03 5.36
N TYR A 492 16.24 -7.41 4.10
CA TYR A 492 17.38 -8.21 3.66
C TYR A 492 18.69 -7.42 3.57
N LYS A 493 18.61 -6.14 3.20
CA LYS A 493 19.77 -5.25 3.03
C LYS A 493 20.28 -4.69 4.35
N VAL A 494 19.42 -4.67 5.38
CA VAL A 494 19.77 -4.23 6.74
C VAL A 494 21.08 -4.88 7.19
N ASN A 495 21.99 -4.05 7.68
CA ASN A 495 23.26 -4.47 8.27
C ASN A 495 23.45 -3.95 9.70
N SER A 496 22.72 -2.89 10.09
CA SER A 496 22.72 -2.34 11.45
C SER A 496 21.31 -2.30 12.02
N ILE A 497 21.17 -2.68 13.29
CA ILE A 497 19.90 -2.67 14.02
C ILE A 497 20.04 -1.76 15.23
N VAL A 498 19.19 -0.75 15.30
CA VAL A 498 19.11 0.20 16.41
C VAL A 498 17.87 -0.16 17.23
N PHE A 499 18.05 -0.44 18.50
CA PHE A 499 16.95 -0.66 19.44
C PHE A 499 16.71 0.61 20.26
N ASP A 500 15.45 0.98 20.43
CA ASP A 500 15.05 1.76 21.60
C ASP A 500 15.01 0.85 22.84
N LYS A 501 15.10 1.45 24.02
CA LYS A 501 15.03 0.69 25.28
C LYS A 501 13.58 0.56 25.78
N THR A 502 12.98 1.70 26.08
CA THR A 502 11.67 1.80 26.74
C THR A 502 10.57 1.35 25.77
N GLY A 503 9.62 0.55 26.25
CA GLY A 503 8.57 -0.07 25.41
C GLY A 503 9.06 -1.09 24.37
N THR A 504 10.37 -1.26 24.22
CA THR A 504 10.95 -1.98 23.09
C THR A 504 11.67 -3.25 23.52
N ILE A 505 12.78 -3.13 24.27
CA ILE A 505 13.41 -4.29 24.91
C ILE A 505 12.89 -4.53 26.33
N THR A 506 12.10 -3.59 26.84
CA THR A 506 11.40 -3.63 28.13
C THR A 506 9.88 -3.73 27.93
N HIS A 507 9.17 -4.27 28.92
CA HIS A 507 7.70 -4.35 28.89
C HIS A 507 7.06 -3.08 29.49
N ASN A 508 6.06 -2.50 28.80
CA ASN A 508 5.33 -1.34 29.32
C ASN A 508 4.24 -1.69 30.35
N LYS A 509 3.66 -2.89 30.29
CA LYS A 509 2.50 -3.29 31.12
C LYS A 509 2.84 -3.95 32.45
N SER A 510 4.06 -4.42 32.62
CA SER A 510 4.48 -5.20 33.79
C SER A 510 5.66 -4.53 34.47
N LEU A 511 5.49 -3.24 34.78
CA LEU A 511 6.35 -2.56 35.73
C LEU A 511 6.03 -3.14 37.10
N LYS A 512 7.06 -3.62 37.79
CA LYS A 512 6.90 -4.03 39.19
C LYS A 512 6.69 -2.76 40.00
N THR A 513 5.51 -2.60 40.59
CA THR A 513 5.16 -1.44 41.42
C THR A 513 5.27 -1.81 42.88
N GLU A 514 6.06 -1.07 43.64
CA GLU A 514 6.14 -1.18 45.10
C GLU A 514 5.83 0.20 45.70
N PHE A 515 4.89 0.27 46.63
CA PHE A 515 4.56 1.52 47.32
C PHE A 515 5.47 1.70 48.54
N ILE A 516 6.10 2.87 48.63
CA ILE A 516 6.99 3.25 49.73
C ILE A 516 6.42 4.53 50.36
N GLY A 517 5.87 4.41 51.57
CA GLY A 517 5.24 5.52 52.28
C GLY A 517 4.35 5.07 53.44
N ASP A 518 3.44 5.95 53.85
CA ASP A 518 2.41 5.65 54.85
C ASP A 518 1.41 4.62 54.29
N GLU A 519 0.99 3.63 55.08
CA GLU A 519 0.04 2.60 54.65
C GLU A 519 -1.25 3.25 54.09
N LEU A 520 -1.57 2.94 52.83
CA LEU A 520 -2.72 3.53 52.13
C LEU A 520 -4.00 2.82 52.54
N THR A 521 -5.07 3.58 52.79
CA THR A 521 -6.40 3.02 53.00
C THR A 521 -7.02 2.55 51.68
N GLU A 522 -7.99 1.62 51.74
CA GLU A 522 -8.74 1.18 50.55
C GLU A 522 -9.36 2.36 49.78
N ASP A 523 -9.87 3.36 50.50
CA ASP A 523 -10.46 4.56 49.90
C ASP A 523 -9.42 5.43 49.16
N GLN A 524 -8.21 5.55 49.70
CA GLN A 524 -7.10 6.25 49.04
C GLN A 524 -6.63 5.50 47.79
N ILE A 525 -6.52 4.16 47.87
CA ILE A 525 -6.18 3.32 46.71
C ILE A 525 -7.22 3.51 45.61
N LYS A 526 -8.51 3.53 45.95
CA LYS A 526 -9.61 3.77 45.02
C LYS A 526 -9.57 5.16 44.38
N MET A 527 -9.24 6.20 45.14
CA MET A 527 -9.04 7.57 44.62
C MET A 527 -7.85 7.65 43.66
N ILE A 528 -6.72 7.02 44.01
CA ILE A 528 -5.53 6.94 43.15
C ILE A 528 -5.89 6.23 41.84
N LYS A 529 -6.51 5.04 41.94
CA LYS A 529 -6.94 4.23 40.78
C LYS A 529 -7.92 4.99 39.87
N SER A 530 -8.89 5.70 40.45
CA SER A 530 -9.85 6.52 39.71
C SER A 530 -9.17 7.68 38.97
N THR A 531 -8.14 8.29 39.56
CA THR A 531 -7.42 9.41 38.95
C THR A 531 -6.54 8.95 37.78
N VAL A 532 -5.77 7.87 37.97
CA VAL A 532 -4.87 7.36 36.91
C VAL A 532 -5.63 6.79 35.70
N ARG A 533 -6.89 6.37 35.89
CA ARG A 533 -7.79 5.85 34.84
C ARG A 533 -7.96 6.79 33.64
N HIS A 534 -7.84 8.10 33.85
CA HIS A 534 -8.02 9.11 32.80
C HIS A 534 -6.78 9.34 31.92
N SER A 535 -5.60 8.83 32.31
CA SER A 535 -4.33 9.05 31.60
C SER A 535 -3.88 7.80 30.85
N THR A 536 -3.42 7.98 29.62
CA THR A 536 -2.81 6.93 28.77
C THR A 536 -1.31 6.77 29.04
N HIS A 537 -0.73 7.56 29.93
CA HIS A 537 0.71 7.50 30.23
C HIS A 537 1.11 6.10 30.77
N PRO A 538 2.24 5.51 30.32
CA PRO A 538 2.63 4.15 30.72
C PRO A 538 2.69 3.92 32.23
N LEU A 539 3.18 4.91 32.99
CA LEU A 539 3.21 4.85 34.46
C LEU A 539 1.80 4.85 35.08
N SER A 540 0.87 5.64 34.54
CA SER A 540 -0.53 5.68 34.99
C SER A 540 -1.23 4.35 34.69
N ALA A 541 -1.04 3.82 33.48
CA ALA A 541 -1.57 2.52 33.06
C ALA A 541 -1.02 1.36 33.91
N ALA A 542 0.29 1.39 34.21
CA ALA A 542 0.92 0.40 35.09
C ALA A 542 0.39 0.47 36.52
N LEU A 543 0.17 1.67 37.08
CA LEU A 543 -0.46 1.82 38.39
C LEU A 543 -1.91 1.31 38.35
N PHE A 544 -2.70 1.71 37.35
CA PHE A 544 -4.09 1.27 37.21
C PHE A 544 -4.23 -0.26 37.19
N ALA A 545 -3.34 -0.95 36.46
CA ALA A 545 -3.36 -2.40 36.32
C ALA A 545 -2.93 -3.15 37.60
N ASN A 546 -2.07 -2.55 38.43
CA ASN A 546 -1.56 -3.18 39.65
C ASN A 546 -2.36 -2.84 40.93
N LEU A 547 -3.27 -1.86 40.88
CA LEU A 547 -4.13 -1.51 42.02
C LEU A 547 -5.41 -2.37 42.00
N GLU A 548 -5.83 -2.88 43.16
CA GLU A 548 -7.04 -3.72 43.30
C GLU A 548 -8.35 -2.88 43.36
N GLY A 549 -9.50 -3.51 43.05
CA GLY A 549 -10.85 -2.91 43.15
C GLY A 549 -11.47 -2.42 41.83
N ASP A 550 -12.76 -2.70 41.60
CA ASP A 550 -13.47 -2.42 40.32
C ASP A 550 -14.41 -1.20 40.38
N ASP A 551 -14.61 -0.62 41.55
CA ASP A 551 -15.44 0.57 41.71
C ASP A 551 -14.61 1.85 41.53
N PHE A 552 -15.17 2.85 40.87
CA PHE A 552 -14.50 4.13 40.61
C PHE A 552 -15.26 5.32 41.21
N TYR A 553 -14.52 6.35 41.60
CA TYR A 553 -15.10 7.66 41.90
C TYR A 553 -15.06 8.55 40.66
N GLU A 554 -15.99 9.50 40.60
CA GLU A 554 -15.97 10.55 39.60
C GLU A 554 -14.84 11.54 39.94
N VAL A 555 -14.01 11.85 38.94
CA VAL A 555 -12.87 12.76 39.09
C VAL A 555 -13.24 14.10 38.47
N GLU A 556 -13.38 15.12 39.31
CA GLU A 556 -13.61 16.49 38.88
C GLU A 556 -12.28 17.21 38.58
N LYS A 557 -12.31 18.20 37.68
CA LYS A 557 -11.18 19.08 37.34
C LYS A 557 -9.88 18.34 36.98
N PHE A 558 -9.99 17.18 36.32
CA PHE A 558 -8.84 16.43 35.86
C PHE A 558 -7.96 17.28 34.94
N LYS A 559 -6.66 17.34 35.25
CA LYS A 559 -5.66 17.96 34.36
C LYS A 559 -4.40 17.11 34.33
N GLU A 560 -3.91 16.87 33.13
CA GLU A 560 -2.60 16.28 32.88
C GLU A 560 -1.64 17.40 32.49
N ILE A 561 -0.55 17.53 33.27
CA ILE A 561 0.46 18.58 33.11
C ILE A 561 1.72 17.90 32.55
N PRO A 562 2.06 18.15 31.26
CA PRO A 562 3.18 17.50 30.61
C PRO A 562 4.49 17.65 31.40
N GLY A 563 5.21 16.54 31.56
CA GLY A 563 6.48 16.48 32.28
C GLY A 563 6.37 16.61 33.82
N LEU A 564 5.17 16.79 34.38
CA LEU A 564 4.96 16.90 35.82
C LEU A 564 4.06 15.79 36.38
N GLY A 565 2.85 15.59 35.86
CA GLY A 565 1.93 14.58 36.37
C GLY A 565 0.46 14.91 36.13
N ILE A 566 -0.42 14.25 36.88
CA ILE A 566 -1.88 14.41 36.82
C ILE A 566 -2.44 14.98 38.13
N THR A 567 -3.49 15.78 38.03
CA THR A 567 -4.24 16.33 39.17
C THR A 567 -5.73 16.11 38.97
N GLY A 568 -6.47 15.93 40.06
CA GLY A 568 -7.92 15.81 40.08
C GLY A 568 -8.51 16.15 41.45
N GLU A 569 -9.82 16.21 41.52
CA GLU A 569 -10.59 16.44 42.74
C GLU A 569 -11.65 15.34 42.86
N ILE A 570 -11.66 14.61 43.98
CA ILE A 570 -12.61 13.51 44.25
C ILE A 570 -13.21 13.74 45.64
N ASN A 571 -14.53 13.88 45.76
CA ASN A 571 -15.21 14.14 47.03
C ASN A 571 -14.59 15.32 47.83
N ASN A 572 -14.28 16.43 47.16
CA ASN A 572 -13.52 17.60 47.67
C ASN A 572 -12.08 17.32 48.11
N ASN A 573 -11.54 16.13 47.87
CA ASN A 573 -10.14 15.82 48.11
C ASN A 573 -9.32 16.12 46.87
N LYS A 574 -8.34 17.01 47.00
CA LYS A 574 -7.42 17.32 45.90
C LYS A 574 -6.30 16.31 45.86
N ILE A 575 -6.15 15.64 44.72
CA ILE A 575 -5.12 14.62 44.48
C ILE A 575 -4.17 15.05 43.38
N ASN A 576 -2.87 14.91 43.64
CA ASN A 576 -1.80 15.13 42.66
C ASN A 576 -0.93 13.86 42.62
N ILE A 577 -0.74 13.31 41.42
CA ILE A 577 0.07 12.11 41.18
C ILE A 577 1.09 12.44 40.11
N GLY A 578 2.38 12.30 40.38
CA GLY A 578 3.39 12.66 39.39
C GLY A 578 4.83 12.67 39.90
N SER A 579 5.66 13.50 39.28
CA SER A 579 7.06 13.66 39.66
C SER A 579 7.21 14.23 41.07
N ARG A 580 8.35 13.96 41.71
CA ARG A 580 8.68 14.53 43.02
C ARG A 580 8.63 16.06 43.01
N LYS A 581 9.09 16.69 41.92
CA LYS A 581 9.03 18.14 41.73
C LYS A 581 7.60 18.67 41.75
N PHE A 582 6.68 17.96 41.11
CA PHE A 582 5.27 18.33 41.07
C PHE A 582 4.61 18.30 42.46
N VAL A 583 4.98 17.32 43.28
CA VAL A 583 4.40 17.12 44.61
C VAL A 583 5.09 17.93 45.71
N THR A 584 6.41 18.08 45.64
CA THR A 584 7.23 18.66 46.73
C THR A 584 7.74 20.07 46.45
N GLY A 585 7.70 20.53 45.19
CA GLY A 585 8.27 21.80 44.75
C GLY A 585 9.80 21.88 44.80
N LYS A 586 10.50 20.80 45.15
CA LYS A 586 11.97 20.73 45.23
C LYS A 586 12.56 19.93 44.09
N ASP A 587 13.58 20.49 43.44
CA ASP A 587 14.45 19.83 42.46
C ASP A 587 15.68 19.28 43.21
N GLU A 588 15.51 18.24 44.02
CA GLU A 588 16.66 17.47 44.50
C GLU A 588 16.94 16.37 43.48
N GLN A 589 18.17 16.29 42.96
CA GLN A 589 18.63 15.18 42.13
C GLN A 589 18.34 13.87 42.87
N GLU A 590 17.43 13.05 42.33
CA GLU A 590 17.20 11.70 42.84
C GLU A 590 18.53 10.94 42.81
N GLN A 591 19.10 10.63 43.97
CA GLN A 591 20.19 9.67 44.12
C GLN A 591 19.68 8.22 43.99
N GLY A 592 18.62 7.99 43.21
CA GLY A 592 17.97 6.70 43.03
C GLY A 592 17.73 6.39 41.56
N LEU A 593 18.16 5.20 41.14
CA LEU A 593 18.22 4.72 39.76
C LEU A 593 16.87 4.22 39.20
N LYS A 594 15.74 4.51 39.87
CA LYS A 594 14.43 3.89 39.60
C LYS A 594 13.35 4.95 39.43
N SER A 595 12.41 4.74 38.51
CA SER A 595 11.31 5.70 38.26
C SER A 595 10.37 5.74 39.46
N THR A 596 10.11 6.94 39.99
CA THR A 596 9.18 7.13 41.12
C THR A 596 7.96 7.97 40.74
N VAL A 597 6.80 7.61 41.25
CA VAL A 597 5.55 8.37 41.10
C VAL A 597 5.02 8.71 42.48
N TRP A 598 5.06 10.00 42.82
CA TRP A 598 4.67 10.52 44.13
C TRP A 598 3.18 10.79 44.19
N VAL A 599 2.58 10.50 45.35
CA VAL A 599 1.15 10.73 45.62
C VAL A 599 1.01 11.78 46.71
N PHE A 600 0.25 12.82 46.39
CA PHE A 600 -0.09 13.91 47.29
C PHE A 600 -1.60 14.07 47.37
N MET A 601 -2.13 14.13 48.59
CA MET A 601 -3.54 14.26 48.84
C MET A 601 -3.77 15.20 50.02
N ASN A 602 -4.70 16.15 49.88
CA ASN A 602 -5.14 17.03 50.97
C ASN A 602 -4.02 17.74 51.75
N GLY A 603 -2.98 18.21 51.05
CA GLY A 603 -1.88 18.93 51.70
C GLY A 603 -0.75 18.05 52.26
N LYS A 604 -0.87 16.71 52.17
CA LYS A 604 0.12 15.76 52.69
C LYS A 604 0.66 14.85 51.58
N ILE A 605 1.95 14.57 51.64
CA ILE A 605 2.61 13.54 50.82
C ILE A 605 2.36 12.20 51.48
N LEU A 606 1.68 11.27 50.79
CA LEU A 606 1.40 9.94 51.32
C LEU A 606 2.59 9.00 51.12
N GLY A 607 3.29 9.14 49.99
CA GLY A 607 4.42 8.29 49.62
C GLY A 607 4.69 8.33 48.13
N HIS A 608 5.42 7.34 47.64
CA HIS A 608 5.67 7.16 46.21
C HIS A 608 5.63 5.69 45.80
N TYR A 609 5.19 5.44 44.58
CA TYR A 609 5.37 4.15 43.91
C TYR A 609 6.73 4.13 43.24
N GLN A 610 7.49 3.07 43.49
CA GLN A 610 8.71 2.75 42.77
C GLN A 610 8.38 1.76 41.64
N LEU A 611 8.76 2.11 40.41
CA LEU A 611 8.52 1.29 39.23
C LEU A 611 9.85 0.79 38.66
N GLU A 612 9.96 -0.53 38.47
CA GLU A 612 11.11 -1.16 37.82
C GLU A 612 10.75 -1.71 36.44
N ASN A 613 11.56 -1.34 35.44
CA ASN A 613 11.48 -1.88 34.09
C ASN A 613 11.92 -3.34 34.06
N GLN A 614 11.11 -4.21 33.50
CA GLN A 614 11.49 -5.59 33.23
C GLN A 614 11.85 -5.78 31.75
N TYR A 615 12.96 -6.46 31.48
CA TYR A 615 13.33 -6.85 30.12
C TYR A 615 12.36 -7.88 29.55
N ARG A 616 12.14 -7.82 28.24
CA ARG A 616 11.30 -8.77 27.52
C ARG A 616 11.89 -10.18 27.56
N ASN A 617 10.99 -11.15 27.70
CA ASN A 617 11.35 -12.56 27.62
C ASN A 617 12.03 -12.89 26.27
N GLY A 618 13.19 -13.52 26.33
CA GLY A 618 13.98 -13.89 25.15
C GLY A 618 14.92 -12.80 24.63
N LEU A 619 15.04 -11.63 25.28
CA LEU A 619 15.95 -10.55 24.86
C LEU A 619 17.38 -11.03 24.62
N LYS A 620 17.96 -11.77 25.58
CA LYS A 620 19.33 -12.29 25.46
C LYS A 620 19.52 -13.20 24.24
N GLU A 621 18.52 -14.01 23.90
CA GLU A 621 18.56 -14.88 22.72
C GLU A 621 18.49 -14.06 21.42
N VAL A 622 17.63 -13.03 21.39
CA VAL A 622 17.48 -12.13 20.24
C VAL A 622 18.78 -11.38 19.96
N ILE A 623 19.35 -10.73 20.98
CA ILE A 623 20.61 -9.97 20.86
C ILE A 623 21.77 -10.88 20.44
N ASN A 624 21.94 -12.05 21.08
CA ASN A 624 23.00 -12.99 20.73
C ASN A 624 22.89 -13.54 19.29
N ASN A 625 21.67 -13.75 18.79
CA ASN A 625 21.48 -14.28 17.42
C ASN A 625 21.59 -13.19 16.36
N LEU A 626 21.16 -11.97 16.66
CA LEU A 626 21.30 -10.83 15.75
C LEU A 626 22.76 -10.34 15.70
N GLY A 627 23.45 -10.25 16.83
CA GLY A 627 24.83 -9.76 16.92
C GLY A 627 25.85 -10.58 16.12
N LYS A 628 25.50 -11.80 15.69
CA LYS A 628 26.33 -12.62 14.79
C LYS A 628 26.40 -12.07 13.36
N ASN A 629 25.38 -11.34 12.91
CA ASN A 629 25.22 -10.94 11.51
C ASN A 629 24.91 -9.46 11.32
N PHE A 630 24.68 -8.72 12.41
CA PHE A 630 24.28 -7.32 12.38
C PHE A 630 25.03 -6.54 13.47
N GLU A 631 25.33 -5.29 13.20
CA GLU A 631 25.83 -4.35 14.20
C GLU A 631 24.65 -3.84 15.04
N LEU A 632 24.73 -4.01 16.36
CA LEU A 632 23.63 -3.70 17.26
C LEU A 632 23.93 -2.41 18.02
N HIS A 633 22.97 -1.49 17.99
CA HIS A 633 23.01 -0.23 18.74
C HIS A 633 21.82 -0.15 19.68
N LEU A 634 21.98 0.57 20.78
CA LEU A 634 20.90 0.88 21.71
C LEU A 634 20.86 2.38 21.95
N LEU A 635 19.68 2.97 21.76
CA LEU A 635 19.40 4.36 22.10
C LEU A 635 18.37 4.40 23.21
N THR A 636 18.57 5.26 24.19
CA THR A 636 17.58 5.45 25.26
C THR A 636 17.62 6.88 25.80
N GLY A 637 16.46 7.39 26.17
CA GLY A 637 16.33 8.62 26.96
C GLY A 637 16.66 8.42 28.44
N ASP A 638 16.72 7.17 28.90
CA ASP A 638 17.05 6.85 30.28
C ASP A 638 18.53 7.17 30.58
N ASN A 639 18.82 7.35 31.86
CA ASN A 639 20.18 7.55 32.35
C ASN A 639 21.02 6.26 32.31
N GLU A 640 22.32 6.36 32.59
CA GLU A 640 23.28 5.26 32.49
C GLU A 640 23.12 4.16 33.58
N ALA A 641 22.05 4.17 34.38
CA ALA A 641 21.82 3.24 35.48
C ALA A 641 21.95 1.76 35.10
N GLU A 642 21.41 1.39 33.94
CA GLU A 642 21.39 0.00 33.46
C GLU A 642 22.57 -0.35 32.55
N LYS A 643 23.53 0.59 32.37
CA LYS A 643 24.67 0.41 31.47
C LYS A 643 25.46 -0.89 31.73
N PRO A 644 25.76 -1.32 32.96
CA PRO A 644 26.48 -2.58 33.20
C PRO A 644 25.73 -3.81 32.69
N ASN A 645 24.40 -3.83 32.84
CA ASN A 645 23.55 -4.94 32.39
C ASN A 645 23.42 -4.97 30.87
N LEU A 646 23.22 -3.80 30.26
CA LEU A 646 23.08 -3.66 28.80
C LEU A 646 24.41 -3.92 28.08
N LEU A 647 25.53 -3.51 28.67
CA LEU A 647 26.86 -3.77 28.11
C LEU A 647 27.18 -5.27 28.04
N GLN A 648 26.74 -6.07 29.02
CA GLN A 648 26.88 -7.53 28.96
C GLN A 648 26.06 -8.17 27.83
N LEU A 649 24.99 -7.52 27.37
CA LEU A 649 24.14 -8.02 26.29
C LEU A 649 24.63 -7.57 24.91
N PHE A 650 24.95 -6.29 24.75
CA PHE A 650 25.32 -5.68 23.47
C PHE A 650 26.83 -5.71 23.18
N GLY A 651 27.67 -5.90 24.21
CA GLY A 651 29.11 -6.12 24.10
C GLY A 651 29.96 -4.88 23.80
N ASP A 652 29.43 -3.89 23.08
CA ASP A 652 30.15 -2.68 22.67
C ASP A 652 29.57 -1.42 23.32
N GLU A 653 30.38 -0.77 24.15
CA GLU A 653 29.99 0.47 24.85
C GLU A 653 29.77 1.63 23.88
N SER A 654 30.50 1.68 22.77
CA SER A 654 30.41 2.79 21.81
C SER A 654 29.05 2.88 21.13
N ASN A 655 28.32 1.76 21.09
CA ASN A 655 27.02 1.59 20.47
C ASN A 655 25.83 1.79 21.43
N LEU A 656 26.11 2.06 22.72
CA LEU A 656 25.09 2.38 23.72
C LEU A 656 25.04 3.90 23.94
N LYS A 657 23.90 4.53 23.66
CA LYS A 657 23.67 5.96 23.91
C LYS A 657 22.53 6.18 24.89
N PHE A 658 22.83 6.86 25.98
CA PHE A 658 21.92 7.20 27.07
C PHE A 658 21.57 8.69 27.04
N ASN A 659 20.53 9.10 27.77
CA ASN A 659 20.06 10.49 27.83
C ASN A 659 19.76 11.10 26.44
N GLN A 660 19.28 10.29 25.49
CA GLN A 660 18.98 10.72 24.12
C GLN A 660 17.56 11.28 24.01
N THR A 661 17.43 12.49 23.49
CA THR A 661 16.14 13.08 23.11
C THR A 661 15.61 12.47 21.81
N PRO A 662 14.31 12.62 21.48
CA PRO A 662 13.78 12.17 20.18
C PRO A 662 14.53 12.71 18.97
N THR A 663 15.02 13.95 19.03
CA THR A 663 15.85 14.58 17.99
C THR A 663 17.22 13.93 17.88
N ASP A 664 17.86 13.59 19.02
CA ASP A 664 19.16 12.93 19.02
C ASP A 664 19.06 11.51 18.43
N LYS A 665 17.97 10.80 18.73
CA LYS A 665 17.70 9.47 18.15
C LYS A 665 17.62 9.54 16.62
N LEU A 666 16.89 10.53 16.10
CA LEU A 666 16.77 10.76 14.65
C LEU A 666 18.13 11.08 14.02
N GLU A 667 18.89 12.00 14.62
CA GLU A 667 20.21 12.40 14.11
C GLU A 667 21.21 11.24 14.13
N TYR A 668 21.17 10.40 15.15
CA TYR A 668 21.98 9.19 15.22
C TYR A 668 21.69 8.22 14.06
N VAL A 669 20.41 8.00 13.73
CA VAL A 669 20.01 7.17 12.58
C VAL A 669 20.49 7.81 11.27
N LYS A 670 20.39 9.13 11.10
CA LYS A 670 20.94 9.83 9.92
C LYS A 670 22.44 9.63 9.78
N ASN A 671 23.18 9.74 10.89
CA ASN A 671 24.63 9.57 10.89
C ASN A 671 25.04 8.14 10.50
N LEU A 672 24.34 7.11 10.97
CA LEU A 672 24.58 5.73 10.54
C LEU A 672 24.31 5.55 9.03
N LYS A 673 23.23 6.13 8.51
CA LYS A 673 22.92 6.08 7.07
C LYS A 673 23.97 6.83 6.23
N ALA A 674 24.46 7.98 6.72
CA ALA A 674 25.53 8.74 6.07
C ALA A 674 26.85 7.95 5.98
N GLN A 675 27.07 7.00 6.90
CA GLN A 675 28.19 6.05 6.85
C GLN A 675 27.96 4.88 5.86
N GLY A 676 26.85 4.89 5.11
CA GLY A 676 26.49 3.84 4.16
C GLY A 676 25.87 2.60 4.80
N LYS A 677 25.47 2.66 6.07
CA LYS A 677 24.75 1.57 6.72
C LYS A 677 23.28 1.56 6.30
N THR A 678 22.69 0.37 6.22
CA THR A 678 21.25 0.18 6.03
C THR A 678 20.64 -0.15 7.37
N VAL A 679 19.86 0.78 7.90
CA VAL A 679 19.49 0.84 9.31
C VAL A 679 18.06 0.35 9.52
N LEU A 680 17.91 -0.65 10.38
CA LEU A 680 16.64 -1.05 10.96
C LEU A 680 16.50 -0.39 12.33
N MET A 681 15.49 0.46 12.51
CA MET A 681 15.11 0.97 13.83
C MET A 681 14.01 0.09 14.42
N VAL A 682 14.17 -0.35 15.66
CA VAL A 682 13.17 -1.11 16.41
C VAL A 682 12.79 -0.30 17.63
N GLY A 683 11.52 0.06 17.78
CA GLY A 683 11.07 0.80 18.96
C GLY A 683 9.58 0.67 19.27
N ASP A 684 9.01 1.56 20.07
CA ASP A 684 7.61 1.51 20.52
C ASP A 684 6.67 2.41 19.69
N GLY A 685 7.24 3.26 18.84
CA GLY A 685 6.51 4.15 17.94
C GLY A 685 6.20 5.53 18.55
N LEU A 686 6.20 5.68 19.86
CA LEU A 686 5.71 6.91 20.51
C LEU A 686 6.82 7.97 20.56
N ASN A 687 7.95 7.61 21.16
CA ASN A 687 9.06 8.55 21.40
C ASN A 687 10.11 8.55 20.29
N ASP A 688 10.01 7.60 19.38
CA ASP A 688 10.99 7.32 18.35
C ASP A 688 10.42 7.39 16.93
N ALA A 689 9.19 7.91 16.77
CA ALA A 689 8.52 8.09 15.48
C ALA A 689 9.42 8.76 14.42
N GLY A 690 10.16 9.80 14.81
CA GLY A 690 11.09 10.48 13.90
C GLY A 690 12.25 9.60 13.46
N ALA A 691 12.83 8.80 14.37
CA ALA A 691 13.93 7.89 14.08
C ALA A 691 13.46 6.65 13.28
N LEU A 692 12.28 6.11 13.59
CA LEU A 692 11.63 5.04 12.83
C LEU A 692 11.38 5.47 11.39
N ASN A 693 10.77 6.66 11.21
CA ASN A 693 10.58 7.21 9.88
C ASN A 693 11.93 7.41 9.18
N GLU A 694 12.94 8.00 9.80
CA GLU A 694 14.23 8.24 9.13
C GLU A 694 14.98 6.95 8.74
N SER A 695 14.79 5.85 9.45
CA SER A 695 15.46 4.57 9.16
C SER A 695 15.06 3.98 7.80
N ASP A 696 15.82 2.99 7.30
CA ASP A 696 15.47 2.31 6.05
C ASP A 696 14.28 1.35 6.24
N VAL A 697 14.16 0.81 7.45
CA VAL A 697 13.00 0.06 7.91
C VAL A 697 12.73 0.39 9.38
N GLY A 698 11.52 0.84 9.71
CA GLY A 698 11.06 0.99 11.10
C GLY A 698 10.18 -0.18 11.54
N ILE A 699 10.55 -0.88 12.62
CA ILE A 699 9.70 -1.89 13.28
C ILE A 699 9.22 -1.35 14.62
N THR A 700 7.91 -1.30 14.82
CA THR A 700 7.31 -1.03 16.12
C THR A 700 6.97 -2.34 16.84
N ILE A 701 7.31 -2.43 18.13
CA ILE A 701 6.89 -3.53 19.01
C ILE A 701 5.61 -3.11 19.72
N ALA A 702 4.53 -3.85 19.47
CA ALA A 702 3.22 -3.56 20.04
C ALA A 702 2.96 -4.46 21.26
N ASP A 703 2.93 -3.87 22.47
CA ASP A 703 2.46 -4.52 23.71
C ASP A 703 0.94 -4.65 23.75
N ASP A 704 0.25 -3.68 23.15
CA ASP A 704 -1.16 -3.72 22.83
C ASP A 704 -1.31 -3.38 21.37
N ILE A 705 -2.17 -4.10 20.67
CA ILE A 705 -2.50 -3.82 19.26
C ILE A 705 -3.31 -2.50 19.14
N TYR A 706 -3.46 -1.76 20.24
CA TYR A 706 -4.33 -0.59 20.38
C TYR A 706 -3.56 0.74 20.44
N HIS A 707 -2.25 0.73 20.72
CA HIS A 707 -1.40 1.91 20.79
C HIS A 707 -0.18 1.69 19.90
N PHE A 708 -0.28 2.08 18.63
CA PHE A 708 0.82 2.00 17.67
C PHE A 708 0.99 3.33 16.94
N SER A 709 2.22 3.59 16.51
CA SER A 709 2.55 4.79 15.78
C SER A 709 2.46 4.60 14.28
N PRO A 710 1.93 5.59 13.54
CA PRO A 710 1.91 5.55 12.09
C PRO A 710 3.30 5.60 11.46
N ALA A 711 4.33 6.03 12.18
CA ALA A 711 5.69 6.22 11.68
C ALA A 711 6.53 4.93 11.45
N CYS A 712 5.93 3.74 11.38
CA CYS A 712 6.65 2.47 11.19
C CYS A 712 6.33 1.78 9.85
N ASP A 713 7.18 0.87 9.41
CA ASP A 713 6.97 0.03 8.21
C ASP A 713 6.42 -1.34 8.54
N ALA A 714 6.59 -1.75 9.80
CA ALA A 714 6.23 -3.06 10.29
C ALA A 714 5.89 -3.04 11.78
N ILE A 715 4.97 -3.91 12.19
CA ILE A 715 4.56 -4.09 13.57
C ILE A 715 4.87 -5.52 13.99
N LEU A 716 5.50 -5.68 15.15
CA LEU A 716 5.77 -6.96 15.78
C LEU A 716 4.97 -7.06 17.07
N GLU A 717 4.15 -8.11 17.22
CA GLU A 717 3.51 -8.42 18.50
C GLU A 717 4.57 -8.64 19.58
N SER A 718 4.39 -8.01 20.74
CA SER A 718 5.27 -8.13 21.90
C SER A 718 5.55 -9.59 22.28
N SER A 719 4.52 -10.44 22.27
CA SER A 719 4.62 -11.87 22.59
C SER A 719 5.55 -12.64 21.64
N LYS A 720 5.80 -12.08 20.45
CA LYS A 720 6.62 -12.66 19.38
C LYS A 720 8.01 -12.02 19.29
N PHE A 721 8.36 -11.08 20.16
CA PHE A 721 9.67 -10.42 20.18
C PHE A 721 10.86 -11.40 20.10
N LYS A 722 10.79 -12.51 20.84
CA LYS A 722 11.79 -13.60 20.81
C LYS A 722 12.09 -14.16 19.41
N ASN A 723 11.14 -14.03 18.47
CA ASN A 723 11.26 -14.53 17.10
C ASN A 723 11.81 -13.48 16.12
N LEU A 724 12.14 -12.25 16.55
CA LEU A 724 12.67 -11.19 15.68
C LEU A 724 13.86 -11.67 14.83
N SER A 725 14.82 -12.36 15.45
CA SER A 725 15.98 -12.94 14.75
C SER A 725 15.59 -13.98 13.69
N LYS A 726 14.51 -14.76 13.93
CA LYS A 726 13.99 -15.74 12.98
C LYS A 726 13.29 -15.07 11.80
N TYR A 727 12.56 -13.97 12.03
CA TYR A 727 11.97 -13.16 10.95
C TYR A 727 13.06 -12.57 10.04
N MET A 728 14.10 -11.97 10.63
CA MET A 728 15.26 -11.45 9.89
C MET A 728 16.00 -12.54 9.10
N ARG A 729 16.04 -13.78 9.60
CA ARG A 729 16.59 -14.91 8.85
C ARG A 729 15.66 -15.34 7.71
N PHE A 730 14.35 -15.27 7.91
CA PHE A 730 13.37 -15.69 6.91
C PHE A 730 13.29 -14.74 5.70
N THR A 731 13.56 -13.44 5.87
CA THR A 731 13.68 -12.49 4.75
C THR A 731 14.80 -12.90 3.79
N ARG A 732 15.95 -13.32 4.31
CA ARG A 732 17.06 -13.90 3.52
C ARG A 732 16.65 -15.16 2.78
N ILE A 733 15.91 -16.07 3.42
CA ILE A 733 15.38 -17.27 2.77
C ILE A 733 14.43 -16.88 1.63
N SER A 734 13.54 -15.91 1.87
CA SER A 734 12.57 -15.45 0.88
C SER A 734 13.25 -14.93 -0.38
N LEU A 735 14.29 -14.10 -0.24
CA LEU A 735 15.05 -13.63 -1.39
C LEU A 735 15.88 -14.73 -2.08
N ASN A 736 16.38 -15.71 -1.34
CA ASN A 736 17.02 -16.86 -1.97
C ASN A 736 16.02 -17.67 -2.80
N VAL A 737 14.75 -17.79 -2.37
CA VAL A 737 13.69 -18.41 -3.18
C VAL A 737 13.43 -17.60 -4.45
N VAL A 738 13.42 -16.26 -4.39
CA VAL A 738 13.34 -15.40 -5.59
C VAL A 738 14.50 -15.70 -6.54
N LYS A 739 15.75 -15.70 -6.04
CA LYS A 739 16.94 -15.99 -6.86
C LYS A 739 16.89 -17.37 -7.50
N ILE A 740 16.50 -18.41 -6.76
CA ILE A 740 16.37 -19.77 -7.29
C ILE A 740 15.27 -19.83 -8.36
N SER A 741 14.14 -19.17 -8.12
CA SER A 741 13.02 -19.11 -9.07
C SER A 741 13.44 -18.42 -10.38
N PHE A 742 14.27 -17.38 -10.29
CA PHE A 742 14.89 -16.74 -11.47
C PHE A 742 15.79 -17.70 -12.23
N VAL A 743 16.64 -18.47 -11.52
CA VAL A 743 17.49 -19.49 -12.15
C VAL A 743 16.66 -20.57 -12.84
N ILE A 744 15.59 -21.06 -12.20
CA ILE A 744 14.67 -22.06 -12.79
C ILE A 744 14.03 -21.49 -14.07
N SER A 745 13.50 -20.26 -14.00
CA SER A 745 12.88 -19.59 -15.15
C SER A 745 13.88 -19.38 -16.30
N PHE A 746 15.13 -19.05 -15.98
CA PHE A 746 16.18 -18.85 -16.98
C PHE A 746 16.58 -20.15 -17.66
N ILE A 747 16.80 -21.22 -16.90
CA ILE A 747 17.13 -22.56 -17.44
C ILE A 747 16.01 -23.05 -18.36
N TYR A 748 14.75 -22.84 -17.95
CA TYR A 748 13.60 -23.20 -18.76
C TYR A 748 13.59 -22.47 -20.12
N ASN A 749 13.79 -21.15 -20.10
CA ASN A 749 13.79 -20.33 -21.31
C ASN A 749 14.98 -20.68 -22.23
N VAL A 750 16.17 -20.94 -21.67
CA VAL A 750 17.34 -21.36 -22.45
C VAL A 750 17.12 -22.74 -23.08
N GLY A 751 16.56 -23.69 -22.33
CA GLY A 751 16.22 -25.01 -22.87
C GLY A 751 15.17 -24.93 -23.98
N GLY A 752 14.11 -24.14 -23.78
CA GLY A 752 13.09 -23.89 -24.80
C GLY A 752 13.66 -23.23 -26.06
N LEU A 753 14.55 -22.25 -25.89
CA LEU A 753 15.22 -21.57 -26.99
C LEU A 753 16.14 -22.51 -27.77
N PHE A 754 16.86 -23.39 -27.08
CA PHE A 754 17.72 -24.39 -27.71
C PHE A 754 16.94 -25.29 -28.68
N PHE A 755 15.79 -25.83 -28.26
CA PHE A 755 14.93 -26.63 -29.14
C PHE A 755 14.23 -25.81 -30.22
N ALA A 756 13.86 -24.56 -29.92
CA ALA A 756 13.22 -23.67 -30.90
C ALA A 756 14.15 -23.30 -32.05
N VAL A 757 15.43 -22.98 -31.78
CA VAL A 757 16.42 -22.63 -32.81
C VAL A 757 16.73 -23.83 -33.73
N GLN A 758 16.64 -25.06 -33.21
CA GLN A 758 16.83 -26.29 -33.98
C GLN A 758 15.62 -26.68 -34.84
N GLY A 759 14.49 -25.99 -34.72
CA GLY A 759 13.26 -26.34 -35.44
C GLY A 759 12.52 -27.55 -34.86
N LEU A 760 12.89 -28.00 -33.66
CA LEU A 760 12.27 -29.16 -32.98
C LEU A 760 11.01 -28.77 -32.19
N LEU A 761 10.75 -27.48 -32.03
CA LEU A 761 9.69 -26.95 -31.18
C LEU A 761 8.65 -26.21 -32.02
N THR A 762 7.40 -26.67 -31.97
CA THR A 762 6.29 -26.02 -32.67
C THR A 762 5.74 -24.83 -31.86
N PRO A 763 5.15 -23.81 -32.52
CA PRO A 763 4.58 -22.64 -31.83
C PRO A 763 3.51 -22.99 -30.80
N VAL A 764 2.72 -24.04 -31.05
CA VAL A 764 1.72 -24.56 -30.10
C VAL A 764 2.38 -25.11 -28.84
N ILE A 765 3.45 -25.90 -29.01
CA ILE A 765 4.21 -26.42 -27.86
C ILE A 765 4.82 -25.25 -27.08
N ALA A 766 5.37 -24.23 -27.76
CA ALA A 766 5.87 -23.01 -27.11
C ALA A 766 4.78 -22.31 -26.27
N ALA A 767 3.57 -22.19 -26.84
CA ALA A 767 2.43 -21.53 -26.20
C ALA A 767 1.91 -22.28 -24.97
N ILE A 768 1.99 -23.62 -24.95
CA ILE A 768 1.61 -24.46 -23.80
C ILE A 768 2.68 -24.42 -22.71
N LEU A 769 3.95 -24.45 -23.11
CA LEU A 769 5.09 -24.42 -22.22
C LEU A 769 5.12 -23.14 -21.35
N MET A 770 4.76 -21.99 -21.92
CA MET A 770 4.81 -20.70 -21.20
C MET A 770 3.91 -20.62 -19.94
N PRO A 771 2.60 -20.95 -19.99
CA PRO A 771 1.76 -21.02 -18.79
C PRO A 771 2.25 -22.07 -17.78
N ILE A 772 2.70 -23.23 -18.25
CA ILE A 772 3.23 -24.29 -17.37
C ILE A 772 4.44 -23.78 -16.59
N SER A 773 5.38 -23.14 -17.26
CA SER A 773 6.56 -22.52 -16.62
C SER A 773 6.15 -21.53 -15.52
N SER A 774 5.22 -20.64 -15.83
CA SER A 774 4.72 -19.63 -14.89
C SER A 774 4.05 -20.27 -13.67
N VAL A 775 3.19 -21.27 -13.88
CA VAL A 775 2.52 -22.03 -12.80
C VAL A 775 3.53 -22.80 -11.96
N SER A 776 4.52 -23.46 -12.57
CA SER A 776 5.55 -24.21 -11.86
C SER A 776 6.39 -23.31 -10.96
N VAL A 777 6.82 -22.14 -11.44
CA VAL A 777 7.61 -21.18 -10.64
C VAL A 777 6.78 -20.61 -9.49
N VAL A 778 5.52 -20.24 -9.76
CA VAL A 778 4.58 -19.76 -8.73
C VAL A 778 4.33 -20.81 -7.65
N ALA A 779 4.07 -22.07 -8.06
CA ALA A 779 3.84 -23.18 -7.15
C ALA A 779 5.09 -23.46 -6.30
N PHE A 780 6.26 -23.51 -6.94
CA PHE A 780 7.55 -23.66 -6.26
C PHE A 780 7.75 -22.60 -5.19
N ALA A 781 7.63 -21.31 -5.56
CA ALA A 781 7.83 -20.20 -4.63
C ALA A 781 6.86 -20.30 -3.44
N THR A 782 5.57 -20.51 -3.70
CA THR A 782 4.53 -20.57 -2.67
C THR A 782 4.71 -21.74 -1.71
N ILE A 783 4.97 -22.94 -2.24
CA ILE A 783 5.13 -24.18 -1.45
C ILE A 783 6.41 -24.11 -0.61
N VAL A 784 7.52 -23.67 -1.19
CA VAL A 784 8.79 -23.58 -0.47
C VAL A 784 8.71 -22.56 0.66
N ILE A 785 8.11 -21.39 0.43
CA ILE A 785 7.89 -20.39 1.47
C ILE A 785 7.02 -20.93 2.59
N ALA A 786 5.89 -21.57 2.28
CA ALA A 786 5.01 -22.16 3.28
C ALA A 786 5.73 -23.23 4.14
N ASN A 787 6.47 -24.13 3.49
CA ASN A 787 7.20 -25.21 4.18
C ASN A 787 8.37 -24.68 5.02
N ARG A 788 9.15 -23.72 4.51
CA ARG A 788 10.24 -23.11 5.26
C ARG A 788 9.72 -22.30 6.44
N ALA A 789 8.61 -21.58 6.27
CA ALA A 789 7.97 -20.82 7.34
C ALA A 789 7.50 -21.76 8.47
N LYS A 790 6.87 -22.89 8.11
CA LYS A 790 6.45 -23.91 9.08
C LYS A 790 7.61 -24.53 9.86
N ARG A 791 8.83 -24.59 9.31
CA ARG A 791 9.99 -25.15 10.02
C ARG A 791 10.76 -24.12 10.86
N LEU A 792 10.84 -22.88 10.40
CA LEU A 792 11.68 -21.85 11.03
C LEU A 792 10.89 -20.96 12.01
N LEU A 793 9.62 -20.69 11.72
CA LEU A 793 8.80 -19.71 12.45
C LEU A 793 7.73 -20.38 13.34
N SER A 794 7.65 -21.72 13.34
CA SER A 794 6.78 -22.48 14.26
C SER A 794 7.32 -22.49 15.68
#